data_AF-A0A3N5I6K1-F1
#
_entry.id   AF-A0A3N5I6K1-F1
#
_cell.length_a   1.000
_cell.length_b   1.000
_cell.length_c   1.000
_cell.angle_alpha   90.00
_cell.angle_beta   90.00
_cell.angle_gamma   90.00
#
_symmetry.space_group_name_H-M   'P 1'
#
loop_
_entity.id
_entity.type
_entity.pdbx_description
1 polymer ?
#
loop_
_entity_poly.entity_id
_entity_poly.type
_entity_poly.pdbx_seq_one_letter_code
_entity_poly.pdbx_strand_id
1 'polypeptide(L)'
;MNRWVALFVPFCLGGGWLSPESARADEGHAFFEAQVRPLLVTHCYGCHGGDHAKGGLSLESRQSWQRGGDSGPVIVPGMPEESLLVRAIRHDAEASPMPPESQLAPEQIAVLVEWVRRGAPDPRDSATKIAGMNEQQAQAWWAFQPLADHQPPAGKSSGTEPDHPIDRFLLEPLEAAGLAPAVPADRRTWIRRATYDLTGLPPTPEEVESLVNDPSPDAFARVVDRLLDSPHYGERWGRHWLDVVRYADTAGENTDRPLPEMWRYRNWVFESLNRDLPMDKFTRMQLAGDLLRRDARGDAYAEGIIATGYLALARRFGHDIDQENHLMYEDVIDNLGKAFLGLTIACARCHDHKYDPVTQEDYYALYGILDSSRFSFSGCEAKGAPRDLVPLLTGADAEQWKRPWLAIREPFDRQISELEAQRPALVADWQSQAATKRVLLAADVEEAGGITFADVPGAMLDNIPVRKGETLMLVVAPRGNHGADSTLVHLEIQEQGEGQRRWTTDDLVAAFPQANPHIGPADAPVGWHFLDLQAEPAGLNERLEGYENQPAIKIWRRGETPSVLVNTSDQPIRVWTELPARSFLLHPGPSGPVAVAWVSPIDGVVSIRGNARDVHPANGLDGVAVSLEHFADPQSSSRLGRLAEESSRRDQLIRKRDADSGPEPMIPAAFAVVDAEPQDASVHMQGDPEKKGATVPRRWLGIFGGAAVPADAGSGRLQLADWIATHPLSSRVIVNRVWQGHFGRGLVRSVNDFGSRGEGPSHPELLDWLTAQFEAGGRRLKPLHRLIMLSAAYGRSSIA
;
A
#
# COMPACT_ATOMS: atom_id res chain seq x y z
N MET A 1 61.70 35.67 38.75
CA MET A 1 60.80 35.38 39.88
C MET A 1 60.10 34.07 39.55
N ASN A 2 60.75 32.95 39.87
CA ASN A 2 60.51 32.09 41.03
C ASN A 2 59.24 31.23 40.86
N ARG A 3 59.27 29.90 40.95
CA ARG A 3 60.35 28.90 41.11
C ARG A 3 59.66 27.54 40.98
N TRP A 4 60.30 26.60 40.28
CA TRP A 4 59.97 25.17 40.31
C TRP A 4 60.20 24.60 41.71
N VAL A 5 59.29 23.74 42.19
CA VAL A 5 59.53 22.86 43.36
C VAL A 5 59.11 21.44 42.97
N ALA A 6 60.11 20.58 42.85
CA ALA A 6 59.97 19.13 42.83
C ALA A 6 59.64 18.63 44.25
N LEU A 7 58.73 17.65 44.35
CA LEU A 7 58.48 16.92 45.60
C LEU A 7 58.58 15.42 45.33
N PHE A 8 59.59 14.84 45.99
CA PHE A 8 59.86 13.42 46.14
C PHE A 8 58.63 12.66 46.68
N VAL A 9 58.30 11.53 46.06
CA VAL A 9 57.43 10.51 46.65
C VAL A 9 58.30 9.57 47.49
N PRO A 10 58.07 9.43 48.81
CA PRO A 10 58.69 8.37 49.59
C PRO A 10 57.92 7.06 49.38
N PHE A 11 58.67 5.99 49.14
CA PHE A 11 58.17 4.63 49.12
C PHE A 11 57.80 4.22 50.56
N CYS A 12 56.53 4.35 50.93
CA CYS A 12 56.00 3.81 52.18
C CYS A 12 55.32 2.46 51.90
N LEU A 13 56.00 1.39 52.33
CA LEU A 13 55.42 0.06 52.53
C LEU A 13 54.32 0.15 53.61
N GLY A 14 53.10 0.44 53.18
CA GLY A 14 51.90 0.37 54.02
C GLY A 14 51.32 -1.03 53.97
N GLY A 15 51.65 -1.87 54.95
CA GLY A 15 50.90 -3.08 55.23
C GLY A 15 49.47 -2.70 55.62
N GLY A 16 48.53 -2.86 54.69
CA GLY A 16 47.12 -2.62 54.92
C GLY A 16 46.58 -3.62 55.94
N TRP A 17 46.18 -3.12 57.10
CA TRP A 17 45.31 -3.87 58.00
C TRP A 17 43.94 -3.88 57.35
N LEU A 18 43.57 -5.01 56.73
CA LEU A 18 42.20 -5.28 56.31
C LEU A 18 41.29 -5.09 57.52
N SER A 19 40.25 -4.28 57.37
CA SER A 19 39.23 -4.16 58.40
C SER A 19 38.56 -5.53 58.57
N PRO A 20 38.21 -5.96 59.79
CA PRO A 20 37.59 -7.28 60.01
C PRO A 20 36.29 -7.50 59.21
N GLU A 21 35.67 -6.41 58.77
CA GLU A 21 34.47 -6.39 57.92
C GLU A 21 34.76 -6.69 56.43
N SER A 22 35.91 -6.25 55.88
CA SER A 22 36.32 -6.57 54.51
C SER A 22 36.82 -8.02 54.39
N ALA A 23 37.55 -8.51 55.40
CA ALA A 23 37.96 -9.91 55.46
C ALA A 23 36.76 -10.87 55.55
N ARG A 24 35.71 -10.49 56.31
CA ARG A 24 34.45 -11.26 56.38
C ARG A 24 33.65 -11.23 55.08
N ALA A 25 33.63 -10.11 54.36
CA ALA A 25 32.96 -10.00 53.07
C ALA A 25 33.66 -10.87 52.01
N ASP A 26 35.00 -10.87 51.97
CA ASP A 26 35.79 -11.70 51.06
C ASP A 26 35.62 -13.20 51.33
N GLU A 27 35.60 -13.62 52.60
CA GLU A 27 35.30 -15.00 52.98
C GLU A 27 33.86 -15.42 52.60
N GLY A 28 32.90 -14.50 52.75
CA GLY A 28 31.50 -14.71 52.37
C GLY A 28 31.31 -14.89 50.86
N HIS A 29 31.97 -14.05 50.05
CA HIS A 29 31.95 -14.17 48.59
C HIS A 29 32.67 -15.42 48.10
N ALA A 30 33.81 -15.78 48.70
CA ALA A 30 34.52 -17.02 48.36
C ALA A 30 33.66 -18.26 48.66
N PHE A 31 32.95 -18.27 49.79
CA PHE A 31 32.00 -19.33 50.13
C PHE A 31 30.83 -19.41 49.13
N PHE A 32 30.29 -18.25 48.72
CA PHE A 32 29.24 -18.18 47.71
C PHE A 32 29.70 -18.80 46.37
N GLU A 33 30.85 -18.37 45.86
CA GLU A 33 31.38 -18.86 44.58
C GLU A 33 31.70 -20.35 44.60
N ALA A 34 32.34 -20.82 45.67
CA ALA A 34 32.83 -22.20 45.75
C ALA A 34 31.71 -23.22 46.04
N GLN A 35 30.70 -22.85 46.85
CA GLN A 35 29.74 -23.82 47.39
C GLN A 35 28.28 -23.52 47.07
N VAL A 36 27.89 -22.24 46.94
CA VAL A 36 26.48 -21.86 46.76
C VAL A 36 26.11 -21.74 45.29
N ARG A 37 26.91 -21.00 44.50
CA ARG A 37 26.67 -20.78 43.07
C ARG A 37 26.51 -22.09 42.29
N PRO A 38 27.34 -23.14 42.49
CA PRO A 38 27.14 -24.40 41.78
C PRO A 38 25.77 -25.03 42.05
N LEU A 39 25.26 -24.93 43.28
CA LEU A 39 23.94 -25.46 43.65
C LEU A 39 22.80 -24.67 43.01
N LEU A 40 22.88 -23.33 43.02
CA LEU A 40 21.88 -22.47 42.37
C LEU A 40 21.82 -22.72 40.86
N VAL A 41 22.98 -22.83 40.21
CA VAL A 41 23.09 -23.12 38.77
C VAL A 41 22.52 -24.50 38.43
N THR A 42 22.89 -25.52 39.21
CA THR A 42 22.54 -26.92 38.90
C THR A 42 21.07 -27.23 39.20
N HIS A 43 20.53 -26.67 40.30
CA HIS A 43 19.25 -27.10 40.84
C HIS A 43 18.15 -26.03 40.79
N CYS A 44 18.48 -24.75 40.61
CA CYS A 44 17.50 -23.66 40.76
C CYS A 44 17.29 -22.86 39.46
N TYR A 45 18.35 -22.54 38.72
CA TYR A 45 18.26 -21.66 37.54
C TYR A 45 17.37 -22.19 36.42
N GLY A 46 17.23 -23.51 36.28
CA GLY A 46 16.34 -24.10 35.28
C GLY A 46 14.88 -23.65 35.39
N CYS A 47 14.44 -23.18 36.57
CA CYS A 47 13.12 -22.61 36.79
C CYS A 47 13.13 -21.18 37.35
N HIS A 48 14.22 -20.74 37.99
CA HIS A 48 14.36 -19.44 38.66
C HIS A 48 15.49 -18.58 38.07
N GLY A 49 15.77 -18.75 36.78
CA GLY A 49 16.69 -17.93 35.98
C GLY A 49 16.08 -17.53 34.64
N GLY A 50 16.63 -16.50 34.00
CA GLY A 50 16.15 -15.94 32.74
C GLY A 50 14.81 -15.21 32.83
N ASP A 51 14.28 -14.82 31.66
CA ASP A 51 13.10 -13.94 31.51
C ASP A 51 11.74 -14.63 31.80
N HIS A 52 11.75 -15.92 32.16
CA HIS A 52 10.55 -16.73 32.43
C HIS A 52 10.63 -17.48 33.76
N ALA A 53 11.19 -16.83 34.77
CA ALA A 53 11.34 -17.42 36.09
C ALA A 53 9.99 -17.69 36.78
N LYS A 54 9.79 -18.90 37.31
CA LYS A 54 8.53 -19.30 37.97
C LYS A 54 8.30 -18.50 39.26
N GLY A 55 7.05 -18.08 39.47
CA GLY A 55 6.62 -17.35 40.67
C GLY A 55 7.27 -15.97 40.82
N GLY A 56 7.66 -15.33 39.71
CA GLY A 56 8.28 -14.00 39.69
C GLY A 56 9.67 -13.92 40.33
N LEU A 57 10.27 -15.06 40.70
CA LEU A 57 11.53 -15.13 41.46
C LEU A 57 12.73 -15.41 40.55
N SER A 58 13.69 -14.49 40.48
CA SER A 58 15.01 -14.74 39.89
C SER A 58 16.11 -14.84 40.95
N LEU A 59 16.92 -15.90 40.87
CA LEU A 59 18.05 -16.17 41.78
C LEU A 59 19.41 -15.84 41.15
N GLU A 60 19.44 -15.17 40.00
CA GLU A 60 20.67 -14.96 39.20
C GLU A 60 21.53 -13.79 39.64
N SER A 61 20.97 -12.82 40.36
CA SER A 61 21.68 -11.67 40.91
C SER A 61 21.26 -11.37 42.34
N ARG A 62 22.09 -10.64 43.07
CA ARG A 62 21.80 -10.18 44.43
C ARG A 62 20.50 -9.38 44.49
N GLN A 63 20.38 -8.40 43.60
CA GLN A 63 19.21 -7.52 43.55
C GLN A 63 17.93 -8.31 43.18
N SER A 64 18.05 -9.33 42.33
CA SER A 64 16.92 -10.15 41.90
C SER A 64 16.30 -10.94 43.04
N TRP A 65 17.10 -11.67 43.84
CA TRP A 65 16.53 -12.44 44.94
C TRP A 65 16.13 -11.57 46.13
N GLN A 66 16.76 -10.39 46.29
CA GLN A 66 16.34 -9.38 47.28
C GLN A 66 14.97 -8.79 46.98
N ARG A 67 14.60 -8.66 45.69
CA ARG A 67 13.25 -8.26 45.27
C ARG A 67 12.19 -9.28 45.71
N GLY A 68 12.57 -10.55 45.84
CA GLY A 68 11.65 -11.64 46.17
C GLY A 68 10.88 -12.15 44.94
N GLY A 69 9.84 -12.93 45.19
CA GLY A 69 8.90 -13.39 44.17
C GLY A 69 7.46 -13.01 44.50
N ASP A 70 6.50 -13.56 43.77
CA ASP A 70 5.06 -13.27 43.95
C ASP A 70 4.55 -13.60 45.36
N SER A 71 5.24 -14.49 46.08
CA SER A 71 4.96 -14.87 47.48
C SER A 71 5.71 -14.04 48.52
N GLY A 72 6.39 -12.95 48.11
CA GLY A 72 7.15 -12.06 48.99
C GLY A 72 8.65 -12.39 49.08
N PRO A 73 9.33 -11.95 50.16
CA PRO A 73 10.77 -12.17 50.35
C PRO A 73 11.13 -13.65 50.39
N VAL A 74 12.06 -14.06 49.54
CA VAL A 74 12.44 -15.49 49.41
C VAL A 74 13.62 -15.86 50.30
N ILE A 75 14.52 -14.91 50.52
CA ILE A 75 15.69 -15.05 51.39
C ILE A 75 15.67 -13.90 52.38
N VAL A 76 15.72 -14.24 53.67
CA VAL A 76 15.85 -13.29 54.78
C VAL A 76 17.28 -13.44 55.32
N PRO A 77 18.20 -12.51 54.98
CA PRO A 77 19.60 -12.59 55.39
C PRO A 77 19.76 -12.79 56.91
N GLY A 78 20.51 -13.81 57.31
CA GLY A 78 20.76 -14.14 58.71
C GLY A 78 19.68 -14.97 59.39
N MET A 79 18.52 -15.18 58.76
CA MET A 79 17.37 -15.88 59.33
C MET A 79 16.93 -17.07 58.44
N PRO A 80 17.64 -18.21 58.49
CA PRO A 80 17.30 -19.38 57.69
C PRO A 80 15.87 -19.89 57.90
N GLU A 81 15.37 -19.88 59.13
CA GLU A 81 14.04 -20.43 59.47
C GLU A 81 12.88 -19.54 58.98
N GLU A 82 13.15 -18.27 58.68
CA GLU A 82 12.19 -17.32 58.09
C GLU A 82 12.31 -17.22 56.56
N SER A 83 13.35 -17.82 55.97
CA SER A 83 13.60 -17.77 54.53
C SER A 83 12.77 -18.81 53.78
N LEU A 84 11.88 -18.37 52.89
CA LEU A 84 11.05 -19.25 52.07
C LEU A 84 11.89 -20.26 51.27
N LEU A 85 13.06 -19.85 50.77
CA LEU A 85 14.01 -20.75 50.08
C LEU A 85 14.38 -21.95 50.94
N VAL A 86 14.70 -21.74 52.21
CA VAL A 86 15.13 -22.79 53.14
C VAL A 86 13.97 -23.73 53.47
N ARG A 87 12.77 -23.19 53.68
CA ARG A 87 11.56 -23.99 53.90
C ARG A 87 11.23 -24.85 52.68
N ALA A 88 11.33 -24.28 51.49
CA ALA A 88 11.07 -24.97 50.23
C ALA A 88 12.05 -26.13 49.99
N ILE A 89 13.38 -25.93 50.15
CA ILE A 89 14.36 -27.01 49.95
C ILE A 89 14.34 -28.08 51.05
N ARG A 90 13.76 -27.77 52.22
CA ARG A 90 13.53 -28.73 53.30
C ARG A 90 12.23 -29.53 53.15
N HIS A 91 11.39 -29.18 52.17
CA HIS A 91 10.04 -29.75 51.99
C HIS A 91 9.19 -29.60 53.26
N ASP A 92 9.22 -28.40 53.85
CA ASP A 92 8.34 -28.07 54.97
C ASP A 92 6.87 -28.14 54.55
N ALA A 93 5.99 -28.65 55.42
CA ALA A 93 4.59 -28.97 55.11
C ALA A 93 3.73 -27.73 54.78
N GLU A 94 4.19 -26.55 55.16
CA GLU A 94 3.55 -25.26 54.86
C GLU A 94 4.12 -24.56 53.61
N ALA A 95 5.16 -25.11 52.97
CA ALA A 95 5.74 -24.56 51.74
C ALA A 95 5.22 -25.31 50.50
N SER A 96 4.79 -24.57 49.48
CA SER A 96 4.34 -25.18 48.22
C SER A 96 5.49 -25.98 47.57
N PRO A 97 5.28 -27.23 47.13
CA PRO A 97 6.36 -28.06 46.59
C PRO A 97 6.91 -27.44 45.30
N MET A 98 8.23 -27.27 45.23
CA MET A 98 8.94 -26.82 44.02
C MET A 98 9.35 -28.05 43.18
N PRO A 99 9.19 -28.03 41.84
CA PRO A 99 9.79 -29.07 40.98
C PRO A 99 11.33 -28.94 40.97
N PRO A 100 12.11 -30.05 40.96
CA PRO A 100 11.68 -31.45 40.96
C PRO A 100 11.23 -31.97 42.35
N GLU A 101 10.36 -32.99 42.37
CA GLU A 101 9.85 -33.61 43.62
C GLU A 101 10.93 -34.26 44.50
N SER A 102 12.14 -34.45 43.97
CA SER A 102 13.28 -34.99 44.70
C SER A 102 13.97 -33.90 45.52
N GLN A 103 14.00 -34.10 46.84
CA GLN A 103 14.71 -33.24 47.77
C GLN A 103 16.23 -33.25 47.50
N LEU A 104 16.89 -32.10 47.67
CA LEU A 104 18.36 -31.98 47.62
C LEU A 104 19.03 -32.86 48.69
N ALA A 105 20.28 -33.26 48.45
CA ALA A 105 21.02 -34.02 49.45
C ALA A 105 21.22 -33.20 50.75
N PRO A 106 21.21 -33.82 51.95
CA PRO A 106 21.33 -33.11 53.23
C PRO A 106 22.54 -32.17 53.30
N GLU A 107 23.65 -32.54 52.67
CA GLU A 107 24.88 -31.75 52.62
C GLU A 107 24.71 -30.48 51.77
N GLN A 108 23.96 -30.56 50.66
CA GLN A 108 23.65 -29.42 49.80
C GLN A 108 22.67 -28.45 50.48
N ILE A 109 21.68 -28.99 51.20
CA ILE A 109 20.77 -28.18 52.03
C ILE A 109 21.57 -27.46 53.12
N ALA A 110 22.51 -28.14 53.78
CA ALA A 110 23.35 -27.53 54.82
C ALA A 110 24.15 -26.34 54.27
N VAL A 111 24.69 -26.44 53.06
CA VAL A 111 25.40 -25.34 52.38
C VAL A 111 24.49 -24.13 52.14
N LEU A 112 23.29 -24.33 51.60
CA LEU A 112 22.34 -23.24 51.35
C LEU A 112 21.82 -22.60 52.65
N VAL A 113 21.55 -23.41 53.68
CA VAL A 113 21.17 -22.92 55.02
C VAL A 113 22.29 -22.09 55.63
N GLU A 114 23.54 -22.55 55.51
CA GLU A 114 24.71 -21.84 56.03
C GLU A 114 24.96 -20.53 55.27
N TRP A 115 24.74 -20.51 53.95
CA TRP A 115 24.78 -19.28 53.16
C TRP A 115 23.79 -18.23 53.66
N VAL A 116 22.53 -18.61 53.89
CA VAL A 116 21.52 -17.71 54.43
C VAL A 116 21.89 -17.25 55.84
N ARG A 117 22.39 -18.16 56.70
CA ARG A 117 22.85 -17.84 58.06
C ARG A 117 23.97 -16.81 58.07
N ARG A 118 24.85 -16.82 57.07
CA ARG A 118 25.94 -15.85 56.89
C ARG A 118 25.49 -14.47 56.37
N GLY A 119 24.19 -14.24 56.23
CA GLY A 119 23.66 -12.99 55.69
C GLY A 119 23.51 -13.01 54.16
N ALA A 120 23.49 -14.20 53.55
CA ALA A 120 23.40 -14.39 52.10
C ALA A 120 24.39 -13.52 51.29
N PRO A 121 25.71 -13.57 51.59
CA PRO A 121 26.71 -12.82 50.82
C PRO A 121 26.67 -13.27 49.36
N ASP A 122 26.59 -12.31 48.45
CA ASP A 122 26.41 -12.55 47.02
C ASP A 122 27.13 -11.45 46.22
N PRO A 123 28.22 -11.78 45.49
CA PRO A 123 29.01 -10.81 44.74
C PRO A 123 28.38 -10.44 43.38
N ARG A 124 27.19 -10.96 43.04
CA ARG A 124 26.52 -10.71 41.75
C ARG A 124 25.72 -9.41 41.81
N ASP A 125 26.39 -8.27 41.61
CA ASP A 125 25.70 -6.99 41.40
C ASP A 125 25.14 -6.93 39.97
N SER A 126 23.84 -6.65 39.85
CA SER A 126 23.21 -6.39 38.56
C SER A 126 23.56 -4.98 38.12
N ALA A 127 24.57 -4.82 37.26
CA ALA A 127 24.61 -3.64 36.40
C ALA A 127 23.26 -3.57 35.68
N THR A 128 22.54 -2.45 35.82
CA THR A 128 21.21 -2.28 35.20
C THR A 128 21.35 -2.52 33.71
N LYS A 129 20.79 -3.64 33.23
CA LYS A 129 20.78 -3.97 31.82
C LYS A 129 19.79 -3.05 31.12
N ILE A 130 20.23 -2.47 30.02
CA ILE A 130 19.37 -1.86 29.00
C ILE A 130 19.28 -2.93 27.92
N ALA A 131 18.25 -3.78 27.99
CA ALA A 131 18.11 -4.95 27.13
C ALA A 131 19.39 -5.83 27.11
N GLY A 132 20.00 -6.03 25.94
CA GLY A 132 21.15 -6.92 25.75
C GLY A 132 22.50 -6.38 26.26
N MET A 133 22.62 -5.08 26.53
CA MET A 133 23.82 -4.45 27.08
C MET A 133 23.57 -3.91 28.49
N ASN A 134 24.63 -3.74 29.28
CA ASN A 134 24.55 -2.83 30.43
C ASN A 134 24.85 -1.38 30.01
N GLU A 135 24.51 -0.44 30.88
CA GLU A 135 24.70 0.99 30.62
C GLU A 135 26.16 1.34 30.24
N GLN A 136 27.15 0.77 30.92
CA GLN A 136 28.57 1.03 30.63
C GLN A 136 28.99 0.50 29.25
N GLN A 137 28.52 -0.68 28.86
CA GLN A 137 28.77 -1.26 27.54
C GLN A 137 28.16 -0.40 26.45
N ALA A 138 26.91 0.03 26.63
CA ALA A 138 26.22 0.87 25.68
C ALA A 138 26.90 2.25 25.55
N GLN A 139 27.30 2.86 26.67
CA GLN A 139 28.04 4.12 26.71
C GLN A 139 29.45 4.04 26.15
N ALA A 140 30.07 2.86 26.09
CA ALA A 140 31.40 2.65 25.51
C ALA A 140 31.34 2.17 24.04
N TRP A 141 30.15 1.83 23.53
CA TRP A 141 30.03 1.25 22.20
C TRP A 141 30.32 2.29 21.11
N TRP A 142 31.26 1.97 20.22
CA TRP A 142 31.82 2.91 19.23
C TRP A 142 30.74 3.58 18.35
N ALA A 143 29.71 2.83 17.94
CA ALA A 143 28.68 3.32 17.03
C ALA A 143 27.76 4.35 17.70
N PHE A 144 27.63 4.29 19.03
CA PHE A 144 26.81 5.20 19.84
C PHE A 144 27.59 6.41 20.34
N GLN A 145 28.91 6.46 20.09
CA GLN A 145 29.71 7.62 20.46
C GLN A 145 29.41 8.82 19.55
N PRO A 146 29.53 10.05 20.07
CA PRO A 146 29.61 11.24 19.25
C PRO A 146 30.67 11.11 18.14
N LEU A 147 30.53 11.90 17.09
CA LEU A 147 31.52 11.91 16.01
C LEU A 147 32.82 12.56 16.50
N ALA A 148 33.94 11.84 16.40
CA ALA A 148 35.24 12.35 16.79
C ALA A 148 35.94 13.06 15.62
N ASP A 149 36.62 14.18 15.91
CA ASP A 149 37.42 14.93 14.93
C ASP A 149 38.85 14.36 14.86
N HIS A 150 38.99 13.25 14.12
CA HIS A 150 40.30 12.64 13.87
C HIS A 150 41.03 13.41 12.76
N GLN A 151 42.27 13.82 13.02
CA GLN A 151 43.12 14.40 11.98
C GLN A 151 43.91 13.31 11.26
N PRO A 152 44.12 13.42 9.93
CA PRO A 152 44.96 12.48 9.21
C PRO A 152 46.36 12.38 9.82
N PRO A 153 46.97 11.19 9.91
CA PRO A 153 48.32 11.01 10.45
C PRO A 153 49.35 11.96 9.82
N ALA A 154 50.33 12.38 10.60
CA ALA A 154 51.39 13.26 10.14
C ALA A 154 52.34 12.51 9.19
N GLY A 155 52.61 13.07 8.01
CA GLY A 155 53.44 12.44 6.98
C GLY A 155 52.95 12.79 5.58
N LYS A 156 53.65 12.33 4.55
CA LYS A 156 53.15 12.35 3.17
C LYS A 156 52.56 10.97 2.86
N SER A 157 51.50 10.91 2.03
CA SER A 157 51.27 9.65 1.31
C SER A 157 52.53 9.31 0.49
N SER A 158 52.87 8.03 0.36
CA SER A 158 53.91 7.45 -0.51
C SER A 158 54.69 8.45 -1.41
N GLY A 159 56.02 8.47 -1.34
CA GLY A 159 56.90 9.49 -1.93
C GLY A 159 56.80 9.75 -3.46
N THR A 160 55.98 9.01 -4.21
CA THR A 160 55.75 9.20 -5.65
C THR A 160 54.33 9.68 -6.02
N GLU A 161 53.40 9.78 -5.07
CA GLU A 161 51.98 10.06 -5.33
C GLU A 161 51.51 11.38 -4.72
N PRO A 162 50.40 11.97 -5.21
CA PRO A 162 49.79 13.13 -4.60
C PRO A 162 49.36 12.84 -3.16
N ASP A 163 49.65 13.80 -2.29
CA ASP A 163 49.36 13.70 -0.86
C ASP A 163 47.85 13.75 -0.61
N HIS A 164 47.28 12.67 -0.07
CA HIS A 164 45.84 12.53 0.11
C HIS A 164 45.49 11.97 1.50
N PRO A 165 44.57 12.59 2.25
CA PRO A 165 44.26 12.23 3.64
C PRO A 165 43.85 10.77 3.85
N ILE A 166 43.02 10.20 2.97
CA ILE A 166 42.60 8.78 3.06
C ILE A 166 43.81 7.85 3.06
N ASP A 167 44.79 8.13 2.20
CA ASP A 167 45.95 7.27 2.03
C ASP A 167 46.85 7.31 3.27
N ARG A 168 46.93 8.44 3.97
CA ARG A 168 47.69 8.54 5.23
C ARG A 168 47.11 7.65 6.33
N PHE A 169 45.79 7.57 6.46
CA PHE A 169 45.12 6.65 7.40
C PHE A 169 45.36 5.18 7.06
N LEU A 170 45.57 4.85 5.78
CA LEU A 170 45.79 3.48 5.32
C LEU A 170 47.27 3.07 5.38
N LEU A 171 48.20 4.02 5.19
CA LEU A 171 49.63 3.75 5.16
C LEU A 171 50.19 3.37 6.53
N GLU A 172 49.79 4.06 7.60
CA GLU A 172 50.31 3.78 8.94
C GLU A 172 50.08 2.31 9.39
N PRO A 173 48.87 1.73 9.27
CA PRO A 173 48.66 0.31 9.55
C PRO A 173 49.43 -0.64 8.63
N LEU A 174 49.58 -0.29 7.34
CA LEU A 174 50.32 -1.11 6.38
C LEU A 174 51.82 -1.14 6.73
N GLU A 175 52.41 0.02 7.01
CA GLU A 175 53.81 0.15 7.41
C GLU A 175 54.07 -0.56 8.74
N ALA A 176 53.18 -0.42 9.72
CA ALA A 176 53.24 -1.14 10.99
C ALA A 176 53.18 -2.67 10.80
N ALA A 177 52.46 -3.15 9.79
CA ALA A 177 52.39 -4.56 9.41
C ALA A 177 53.52 -5.03 8.47
N GLY A 178 54.45 -4.14 8.08
CA GLY A 178 55.51 -4.44 7.13
C GLY A 178 55.02 -4.72 5.70
N LEU A 179 53.84 -4.19 5.33
CA LEU A 179 53.22 -4.34 4.03
C LEU A 179 53.41 -3.08 3.18
N ALA A 180 53.62 -3.28 1.88
CA ALA A 180 53.62 -2.20 0.90
C ALA A 180 52.25 -2.10 0.21
N PRO A 181 51.81 -0.88 -0.17
CA PRO A 181 50.63 -0.72 -1.02
C PRO A 181 50.79 -1.46 -2.36
N ALA A 182 49.68 -1.91 -2.92
CA ALA A 182 49.67 -2.46 -4.28
C ALA A 182 50.12 -1.41 -5.31
N VAL A 183 50.60 -1.87 -6.47
CA VAL A 183 51.00 -0.96 -7.55
C VAL A 183 49.79 -0.18 -8.09
N PRO A 184 49.97 1.07 -8.55
CA PRO A 184 48.91 1.82 -9.23
C PRO A 184 48.35 1.07 -10.44
N ALA A 185 47.04 1.15 -10.67
CA ALA A 185 46.42 0.67 -11.89
C ALA A 185 46.81 1.57 -13.07
N ASP A 186 46.90 1.00 -14.28
CA ASP A 186 47.06 1.80 -15.49
C ASP A 186 45.81 2.66 -15.76
N ARG A 187 45.98 3.74 -16.54
CA ARG A 187 44.92 4.71 -16.85
C ARG A 187 43.70 4.08 -17.54
N ARG A 188 43.87 3.04 -18.37
CA ARG A 188 42.75 2.35 -19.05
C ARG A 188 41.94 1.54 -18.03
N THR A 189 42.62 0.84 -17.13
CA THR A 189 41.98 0.10 -16.04
C THR A 189 41.24 1.04 -15.10
N TRP A 190 41.85 2.18 -14.75
CA TRP A 190 41.26 3.18 -13.86
C TRP A 190 39.96 3.77 -14.43
N ILE A 191 39.96 4.26 -15.69
CA ILE A 191 38.75 4.88 -16.27
C ILE A 191 37.62 3.87 -16.44
N ARG A 192 37.95 2.63 -16.79
CA ARG A 192 36.96 1.55 -16.88
C ARG A 192 36.28 1.37 -15.53
N ARG A 193 37.05 1.26 -14.44
CA ARG A 193 36.53 1.13 -13.07
C ARG A 193 35.67 2.34 -12.69
N ALA A 194 36.19 3.55 -12.82
CA ALA A 194 35.50 4.79 -12.46
C ALA A 194 34.15 4.94 -13.17
N THR A 195 34.08 4.58 -14.46
CA THR A 195 32.83 4.69 -15.23
C THR A 195 31.81 3.64 -14.76
N TYR A 196 32.20 2.37 -14.56
CA TYR A 196 31.27 1.37 -14.01
C TYR A 196 30.81 1.67 -12.59
N ASP A 197 31.69 2.21 -11.74
CA ASP A 197 31.35 2.52 -10.35
C ASP A 197 30.33 3.66 -10.29
N LEU A 198 30.56 4.74 -11.04
CA LEU A 198 29.71 5.93 -10.99
C LEU A 198 28.46 5.85 -11.88
N THR A 199 28.53 5.26 -13.07
CA THR A 199 27.40 5.25 -14.03
C THR A 199 26.89 3.86 -14.37
N GLY A 200 27.61 2.80 -14.00
CA GLY A 200 27.25 1.42 -14.38
C GLY A 200 27.48 1.09 -15.85
N LEU A 201 28.05 2.02 -16.63
CA LEU A 201 28.27 1.89 -18.08
C LEU A 201 29.77 1.81 -18.39
N PRO A 202 30.18 1.18 -19.51
CA PRO A 202 31.57 1.25 -19.97
C PRO A 202 31.92 2.65 -20.48
N PRO A 203 33.20 3.08 -20.39
CA PRO A 203 33.66 4.27 -21.10
C PRO A 203 33.70 4.03 -22.61
N THR A 204 33.52 5.08 -23.39
CA THR A 204 33.74 5.08 -24.84
C THR A 204 35.24 4.96 -25.18
N PRO A 205 35.60 4.43 -26.37
CA PRO A 205 36.98 4.40 -26.82
C PRO A 205 37.67 5.78 -26.77
N GLU A 206 36.95 6.84 -27.15
CA GLU A 206 37.45 8.22 -27.18
C GLU A 206 37.76 8.75 -25.78
N GLU A 207 36.91 8.47 -24.79
CA GLU A 207 37.16 8.84 -23.39
C GLU A 207 38.38 8.11 -22.81
N VAL A 208 38.57 6.84 -23.18
CA VAL A 208 39.75 6.06 -22.78
C VAL A 208 41.01 6.69 -23.36
N GLU A 209 41.03 6.96 -24.67
CA GLU A 209 42.19 7.59 -25.32
C GLU A 209 42.45 9.00 -24.77
N SER A 210 41.40 9.75 -24.46
CA SER A 210 41.53 11.06 -23.83
C SER A 210 42.25 10.99 -22.49
N LEU A 211 41.86 10.10 -21.57
CA LEU A 211 42.55 9.99 -20.28
C LEU A 211 43.95 9.41 -20.41
N VAL A 212 44.15 8.40 -21.27
CA VAL A 212 45.46 7.75 -21.44
C VAL A 212 46.52 8.74 -21.91
N ASN A 213 46.14 9.63 -22.82
CA ASN A 213 47.06 10.58 -23.44
C ASN A 213 47.15 11.95 -22.72
N ASP A 214 46.41 12.14 -21.62
CA ASP A 214 46.35 13.41 -20.89
C ASP A 214 47.30 13.42 -19.67
N PRO A 215 48.47 14.08 -19.73
CA PRO A 215 49.43 14.09 -18.63
C PRO A 215 49.05 15.05 -17.50
N SER A 216 47.95 15.78 -17.60
CA SER A 216 47.60 16.82 -16.63
C SER A 216 47.39 16.23 -15.23
N PRO A 217 47.81 16.94 -14.16
CA PRO A 217 47.67 16.47 -12.78
C PRO A 217 46.21 16.32 -12.34
N ASP A 218 45.28 17.02 -12.99
CA ASP A 218 43.85 17.01 -12.69
C ASP A 218 43.02 16.15 -13.68
N ALA A 219 43.67 15.37 -14.55
CA ALA A 219 43.00 14.54 -15.54
C ALA A 219 41.97 13.56 -14.92
N PHE A 220 42.33 12.91 -13.80
CA PHE A 220 41.42 12.02 -13.06
C PHE A 220 40.24 12.78 -12.47
N ALA A 221 40.48 13.96 -11.89
CA ALA A 221 39.43 14.79 -11.32
C ALA A 221 38.40 15.22 -12.37
N ARG A 222 38.83 15.64 -13.55
CA ARG A 222 37.92 15.97 -14.67
C ARG A 222 37.05 14.78 -15.09
N VAL A 223 37.60 13.56 -15.09
CA VAL A 223 36.82 12.35 -15.38
C VAL A 223 35.80 12.09 -14.29
N VAL A 224 36.19 12.15 -13.01
CA VAL A 224 35.25 11.96 -11.89
C VAL A 224 34.13 13.00 -11.94
N ASP A 225 34.46 14.28 -12.09
CA ASP A 225 33.49 15.39 -12.11
C ASP A 225 32.48 15.20 -13.26
N ARG A 226 32.97 14.86 -14.46
CA ARG A 226 32.12 14.54 -15.61
C ARG A 226 31.18 13.35 -15.36
N LEU A 227 31.67 12.30 -14.70
CA LEU A 227 30.87 11.11 -14.39
C LEU A 227 29.82 11.39 -13.31
N LEU A 228 30.17 12.20 -12.29
CA LEU A 228 29.23 12.63 -11.26
C LEU A 228 28.14 13.57 -11.81
N ASP A 229 28.43 14.33 -12.87
CA ASP A 229 27.46 15.19 -13.57
C ASP A 229 26.57 14.42 -14.57
N SER A 230 26.87 13.15 -14.84
CA SER A 230 26.07 12.30 -15.73
C SER A 230 24.71 11.96 -15.11
N PRO A 231 23.60 11.97 -15.89
CA PRO A 231 22.30 11.51 -15.39
C PRO A 231 22.30 10.03 -14.98
N HIS A 232 23.22 9.22 -15.54
CA HIS A 232 23.38 7.81 -15.18
C HIS A 232 23.96 7.61 -13.77
N TYR A 233 24.52 8.65 -13.14
CA TYR A 233 24.97 8.59 -11.75
C TYR A 233 23.81 8.26 -10.80
N GLY A 234 22.70 8.99 -10.93
CA GLY A 234 21.51 8.79 -10.12
C GLY A 234 20.85 7.44 -10.35
N GLU A 235 20.90 6.90 -11.58
CA GLU A 235 20.42 5.55 -11.88
C GLU A 235 21.28 4.48 -11.19
N ARG A 236 22.62 4.61 -11.30
CA ARG A 236 23.59 3.66 -10.73
C ARG A 236 23.54 3.64 -9.20
N TRP A 237 23.68 4.79 -8.57
CA TRP A 237 23.69 4.91 -7.12
C TRP A 237 22.29 4.83 -6.51
N GLY A 238 21.27 5.22 -7.27
CA GLY A 238 19.88 5.03 -6.88
C GLY A 238 19.51 3.57 -6.80
N ARG A 239 19.96 2.72 -7.74
CA ARG A 239 19.75 1.27 -7.66
C ARG A 239 20.32 0.67 -6.36
N HIS A 240 21.51 1.09 -5.93
CA HIS A 240 22.07 0.66 -4.64
C HIS A 240 21.20 1.08 -3.46
N TRP A 241 20.62 2.29 -3.48
CA TRP A 241 19.66 2.72 -2.46
C TRP A 241 18.36 1.89 -2.51
N LEU A 242 17.83 1.64 -3.70
CA LEU A 242 16.61 0.86 -3.91
C LEU A 242 16.76 -0.59 -3.42
N ASP A 243 17.96 -1.18 -3.58
CA ASP A 243 18.29 -2.49 -3.00
C ASP A 243 18.23 -2.44 -1.45
N VAL A 244 18.72 -1.36 -0.83
CA VAL A 244 18.71 -1.17 0.64
C VAL A 244 17.29 -1.05 1.18
N VAL A 245 16.43 -0.30 0.49
CA VAL A 245 15.02 -0.08 0.90
C VAL A 245 14.05 -1.14 0.37
N ARG A 246 14.58 -2.24 -0.22
CA ARG A 246 13.80 -3.38 -0.70
C ARG A 246 12.74 -2.99 -1.75
N TYR A 247 13.07 -2.05 -2.63
CA TYR A 247 12.16 -1.63 -3.70
C TYR A 247 11.71 -2.82 -4.55
N ALA A 248 10.41 -2.86 -4.84
CA ALA A 248 9.81 -3.77 -5.80
C ALA A 248 8.68 -3.05 -6.57
N ASP A 249 8.44 -3.48 -7.80
CA ASP A 249 7.27 -3.02 -8.59
C ASP A 249 5.98 -3.78 -8.18
N THR A 250 6.04 -4.57 -7.10
CA THR A 250 4.94 -5.34 -6.51
C THR A 250 4.99 -5.27 -4.98
N ALA A 251 3.92 -5.69 -4.29
CA ALA A 251 3.85 -5.68 -2.82
C ALA A 251 4.41 -6.96 -2.13
N GLY A 252 4.89 -7.94 -2.91
CA GLY A 252 5.58 -9.14 -2.44
C GLY A 252 4.73 -10.16 -1.65
N GLU A 253 5.41 -11.22 -1.19
CA GLU A 253 4.89 -12.35 -0.39
C GLU A 253 3.76 -13.17 -1.02
N ASN A 254 2.55 -13.12 -0.45
CA ASN A 254 1.45 -14.03 -0.80
C ASN A 254 0.52 -13.41 -1.86
N THR A 255 0.54 -12.08 -1.99
CA THR A 255 -0.36 -11.32 -2.83
C THR A 255 0.46 -10.41 -3.75
N ASP A 256 1.01 -11.00 -4.81
CA ASP A 256 1.97 -10.34 -5.70
C ASP A 256 1.26 -9.43 -6.73
N ARG A 257 0.58 -8.40 -6.23
CA ARG A 257 -0.11 -7.40 -7.05
C ARG A 257 0.90 -6.35 -7.57
N PRO A 258 0.84 -6.00 -8.86
CA PRO A 258 1.61 -4.87 -9.38
C PRO A 258 1.28 -3.57 -8.66
N LEU A 259 2.27 -2.69 -8.52
CA LEU A 259 2.16 -1.35 -7.96
C LEU A 259 2.41 -0.30 -9.07
N PRO A 260 1.39 0.08 -9.86
CA PRO A 260 1.58 0.91 -11.05
C PRO A 260 2.18 2.29 -10.80
N GLU A 261 2.07 2.83 -9.58
CA GLU A 261 2.59 4.15 -9.23
C GLU A 261 4.00 4.12 -8.60
N MET A 262 4.57 2.94 -8.34
CA MET A 262 5.80 2.81 -7.55
C MET A 262 7.04 3.37 -8.26
N TRP A 263 7.02 3.37 -9.60
CA TRP A 263 8.09 3.95 -10.42
C TRP A 263 8.34 5.44 -10.11
N ARG A 264 7.35 6.16 -9.59
CA ARG A 264 7.51 7.58 -9.20
C ARG A 264 8.53 7.74 -8.10
N TYR A 265 8.49 6.88 -7.08
CA TYR A 265 9.47 6.89 -6.00
C TYR A 265 10.85 6.49 -6.51
N ARG A 266 10.95 5.45 -7.35
CA ARG A 266 12.21 5.05 -8.00
C ARG A 266 12.84 6.23 -8.73
N ASN A 267 12.07 6.92 -9.57
CA ASN A 267 12.56 8.05 -10.34
C ASN A 267 12.91 9.23 -9.41
N TRP A 268 12.12 9.49 -8.37
CA TRP A 268 12.44 10.50 -7.37
C TRP A 268 13.77 10.24 -6.66
N VAL A 269 14.10 8.97 -6.36
CA VAL A 269 15.42 8.59 -5.82
C VAL A 269 16.51 8.96 -6.83
N PHE A 270 16.37 8.57 -8.10
CA PHE A 270 17.36 8.85 -9.15
C PHE A 270 17.60 10.35 -9.31
N GLU A 271 16.52 11.12 -9.43
CA GLU A 271 16.54 12.57 -9.56
C GLU A 271 17.15 13.23 -8.31
N SER A 272 16.82 12.72 -7.11
CA SER A 272 17.36 13.23 -5.85
C SER A 272 18.86 13.05 -5.72
N LEU A 273 19.40 11.92 -6.17
CA LEU A 273 20.85 11.71 -6.19
C LEU A 273 21.53 12.51 -7.30
N ASN A 274 20.91 12.64 -8.48
CA ASN A 274 21.45 13.44 -9.58
C ASN A 274 21.58 14.93 -9.23
N ARG A 275 20.59 15.50 -8.52
CA ARG A 275 20.67 16.87 -7.98
C ARG A 275 21.53 17.00 -6.73
N ASP A 276 22.11 15.89 -6.27
CA ASP A 276 22.95 15.80 -5.07
C ASP A 276 22.21 16.38 -3.84
N LEU A 277 20.97 15.91 -3.63
CA LEU A 277 20.18 16.30 -2.47
C LEU A 277 20.94 15.90 -1.19
N PRO A 278 21.12 16.82 -0.22
CA PRO A 278 21.71 16.48 1.07
C PRO A 278 20.98 15.29 1.72
N MET A 279 21.73 14.31 2.20
CA MET A 279 21.17 13.04 2.69
C MET A 279 20.28 13.22 3.91
N ASP A 280 20.49 14.25 4.73
CA ASP A 280 19.59 14.59 5.83
C ASP A 280 18.23 15.08 5.32
N LYS A 281 18.19 15.81 4.19
CA LYS A 281 16.93 16.17 3.51
C LYS A 281 16.31 14.97 2.80
N PHE A 282 17.13 14.13 2.17
CA PHE A 282 16.68 12.90 1.52
C PHE A 282 15.99 11.95 2.51
N THR A 283 16.58 11.75 3.69
CA THR A 283 15.96 11.00 4.81
C THR A 283 14.65 11.64 5.25
N ARG A 284 14.65 12.97 5.47
CA ARG A 284 13.44 13.68 5.93
C ARG A 284 12.27 13.58 4.95
N MET A 285 12.54 13.75 3.66
CA MET A 285 11.51 13.63 2.62
C MET A 285 10.93 12.21 2.56
N GLN A 286 11.74 11.17 2.74
CA GLN A 286 11.25 9.79 2.72
C GLN A 286 10.36 9.42 3.91
N LEU A 287 10.64 10.00 5.08
CA LEU A 287 9.92 9.69 6.32
C LEU A 287 8.71 10.61 6.54
N ALA A 288 8.79 11.87 6.09
CA ALA A 288 7.82 12.91 6.41
C ALA A 288 7.63 13.95 5.27
N GLY A 289 7.87 13.58 4.01
CA GLY A 289 7.78 14.50 2.87
C GLY A 289 6.40 15.14 2.70
N ASP A 290 5.33 14.38 2.95
CA ASP A 290 3.95 14.85 2.95
C ASP A 290 3.71 15.95 4.00
N LEU A 291 4.33 15.81 5.17
CA LEU A 291 4.25 16.78 6.27
C LEU A 291 5.10 18.03 5.98
N LEU A 292 6.32 17.84 5.46
CA LEU A 292 7.25 18.93 5.12
C LEU A 292 6.75 19.81 3.98
N ARG A 293 5.91 19.26 3.10
CA ARG A 293 5.38 19.94 1.90
C ARG A 293 3.86 20.09 1.93
N ARG A 294 3.23 19.95 3.10
CA ARG A 294 1.76 20.02 3.25
C ARG A 294 1.16 21.31 2.69
N ASP A 295 1.85 22.43 2.90
CA ASP A 295 1.43 23.76 2.44
C ASP A 295 2.00 24.14 1.07
N ALA A 296 2.80 23.26 0.45
CA ALA A 296 3.31 23.48 -0.89
C ALA A 296 2.22 23.29 -1.96
N ARG A 297 2.53 23.65 -3.20
CA ARG A 297 1.66 23.45 -4.36
C ARG A 297 2.46 22.92 -5.54
N GLY A 298 1.74 22.35 -6.52
CA GLY A 298 2.33 21.81 -7.74
C GLY A 298 3.40 20.75 -7.45
N ASP A 299 4.50 20.81 -8.20
CA ASP A 299 5.57 19.80 -8.15
C ASP A 299 6.16 19.63 -6.75
N ALA A 300 6.27 20.70 -5.95
CA ALA A 300 6.82 20.62 -4.60
C ALA A 300 5.90 19.85 -3.63
N TYR A 301 4.58 19.94 -3.81
CA TYR A 301 3.62 19.13 -3.05
C TYR A 301 3.70 17.67 -3.49
N ALA A 302 3.64 17.42 -4.81
CA ALA A 302 3.74 16.09 -5.38
C ALA A 302 5.03 15.38 -4.95
N GLU A 303 6.16 16.10 -4.96
CA GLU A 303 7.46 15.59 -4.51
C GLU A 303 7.43 15.11 -3.04
N GLY A 304 6.79 15.88 -2.17
CA GLY A 304 6.61 15.51 -0.76
C GLY A 304 5.89 14.18 -0.60
N ILE A 305 4.80 14.00 -1.35
CA ILE A 305 4.01 12.76 -1.35
C ILE A 305 4.81 11.59 -1.92
N ILE A 306 5.42 11.76 -3.10
CA ILE A 306 6.18 10.71 -3.80
C ILE A 306 7.34 10.17 -2.95
N ALA A 307 8.04 11.06 -2.22
CA ALA A 307 9.17 10.67 -1.39
C ALA A 307 8.78 9.66 -0.29
N THR A 308 7.57 9.78 0.27
CA THR A 308 7.04 8.82 1.28
C THR A 308 6.74 7.43 0.74
N GLY A 309 6.92 7.21 -0.58
CA GLY A 309 6.89 5.89 -1.19
C GLY A 309 7.86 4.90 -0.55
N TYR A 310 8.95 5.39 0.08
CA TYR A 310 9.83 4.59 0.95
C TYR A 310 9.05 3.78 2.00
N LEU A 311 8.17 4.44 2.76
CA LEU A 311 7.38 3.79 3.79
C LEU A 311 6.30 2.90 3.18
N ALA A 312 5.69 3.36 2.08
CA ALA A 312 4.60 2.63 1.43
C ALA A 312 5.03 1.25 0.92
N LEU A 313 6.29 1.13 0.47
CA LEU A 313 6.95 -0.09 -0.02
C LEU A 313 7.05 -1.23 1.00
N ALA A 314 6.71 -1.01 2.26
CA ALA A 314 6.77 -2.05 3.28
C ALA A 314 6.07 -3.34 2.82
N ARG A 315 6.64 -4.48 3.18
CA ARG A 315 6.07 -5.78 2.83
C ARG A 315 4.63 -5.91 3.37
N ARG A 316 3.74 -6.49 2.56
CA ARG A 316 2.35 -6.80 2.96
C ARG A 316 2.23 -8.29 3.25
N PHE A 317 1.64 -8.60 4.41
CA PHE A 317 1.54 -9.96 4.92
C PHE A 317 0.10 -10.49 4.88
N GLY A 318 -0.03 -11.80 4.64
CA GLY A 318 -1.30 -12.52 4.73
C GLY A 318 -2.29 -12.27 3.58
N HIS A 319 -3.45 -12.91 3.66
CA HIS A 319 -4.56 -12.76 2.70
C HIS A 319 -5.50 -11.60 3.08
N ASP A 320 -5.58 -11.27 4.38
CA ASP A 320 -6.30 -10.12 4.90
C ASP A 320 -5.33 -9.12 5.55
N ILE A 321 -4.73 -8.29 4.69
CA ILE A 321 -3.70 -7.31 5.06
C ILE A 321 -4.20 -6.30 6.11
N ASP A 322 -5.50 -6.01 6.16
CA ASP A 322 -6.06 -5.06 7.14
C ASP A 322 -5.96 -5.58 8.59
N GLN A 323 -5.80 -6.89 8.78
CA GLN A 323 -5.62 -7.50 10.11
C GLN A 323 -4.14 -7.66 10.50
N GLU A 324 -3.24 -7.58 9.52
CA GLU A 324 -1.82 -7.91 9.66
C GLU A 324 -0.91 -6.67 9.64
N ASN A 325 -1.47 -5.47 9.84
CA ASN A 325 -0.72 -4.20 9.84
C ASN A 325 0.48 -4.20 10.81
N HIS A 326 0.40 -4.96 11.89
CA HIS A 326 1.50 -5.11 12.84
C HIS A 326 2.77 -5.73 12.24
N LEU A 327 2.64 -6.59 11.21
CA LEU A 327 3.77 -7.16 10.46
C LEU A 327 4.32 -6.15 9.44
N MET A 328 3.44 -5.35 8.82
CA MET A 328 3.88 -4.25 7.95
C MET A 328 4.72 -3.24 8.72
N TYR A 329 4.28 -2.83 9.91
CA TYR A 329 5.06 -1.92 10.76
C TYR A 329 6.38 -2.54 11.23
N GLU A 330 6.41 -3.85 11.50
CA GLU A 330 7.67 -4.55 11.79
C GLU A 330 8.66 -4.43 10.61
N ASP A 331 8.21 -4.68 9.38
CA ASP A 331 9.06 -4.57 8.19
C ASP A 331 9.61 -3.14 8.00
N VAL A 332 8.77 -2.12 8.23
CA VAL A 332 9.22 -0.72 8.22
C VAL A 332 10.27 -0.47 9.31
N ILE A 333 10.03 -0.88 10.55
CA ILE A 333 10.96 -0.66 11.67
C ILE A 333 12.28 -1.41 11.44
N ASP A 334 12.22 -2.64 10.92
CA ASP A 334 13.41 -3.43 10.56
C ASP A 334 14.24 -2.74 9.47
N ASN A 335 13.58 -2.34 8.39
CA ASN A 335 14.25 -1.69 7.27
C ASN A 335 14.81 -0.32 7.69
N LEU A 336 14.04 0.49 8.40
CA LEU A 336 14.46 1.80 8.90
C LEU A 336 15.68 1.68 9.81
N GLY A 337 15.64 0.75 10.76
CA GLY A 337 16.77 0.46 11.66
C GLY A 337 18.04 0.12 10.89
N LYS A 338 17.97 -0.80 9.92
CA LYS A 338 19.13 -1.23 9.13
C LYS A 338 19.59 -0.18 8.13
N ALA A 339 18.66 0.46 7.42
CA ALA A 339 18.94 1.40 6.35
C ALA A 339 19.49 2.73 6.87
N PHE A 340 18.95 3.26 7.97
CA PHE A 340 19.36 4.58 8.45
C PHE A 340 20.21 4.56 9.71
N LEU A 341 20.13 3.51 10.54
CA LEU A 341 20.88 3.45 11.81
C LEU A 341 21.88 2.29 11.84
N GLY A 342 21.81 1.34 10.89
CA GLY A 342 22.61 0.13 10.97
C GLY A 342 22.28 -0.70 12.21
N LEU A 343 21.04 -0.71 12.68
CA LEU A 343 20.62 -1.43 13.89
C LEU A 343 19.50 -2.44 13.59
N THR A 344 19.53 -3.59 14.25
CA THR A 344 18.50 -4.63 14.14
C THR A 344 17.39 -4.42 15.17
N ILE A 345 16.48 -3.46 14.92
CA ILE A 345 15.44 -3.09 15.91
C ILE A 345 14.36 -4.16 16.02
N ALA A 346 14.03 -4.89 14.95
CA ALA A 346 12.87 -5.79 14.89
C ALA A 346 12.89 -6.94 15.92
N CYS A 347 14.06 -7.38 16.39
CA CYS A 347 14.13 -8.39 17.45
C CYS A 347 13.49 -7.91 18.76
N ALA A 348 13.39 -6.59 18.97
CA ALA A 348 12.75 -6.00 20.14
C ALA A 348 11.21 -6.12 20.14
N ARG A 349 10.61 -6.63 19.05
CA ARG A 349 9.15 -6.81 18.95
C ARG A 349 8.59 -7.70 20.06
N CYS A 350 9.20 -8.87 20.27
CA CYS A 350 8.64 -9.89 21.17
C CYS A 350 9.19 -9.80 22.59
N HIS A 351 10.42 -9.31 22.75
CA HIS A 351 11.15 -9.19 24.00
C HIS A 351 12.24 -8.12 23.86
N ASP A 352 12.83 -7.65 24.95
CA ASP A 352 14.00 -6.75 24.89
C ASP A 352 15.11 -7.33 24.01
N HIS A 353 15.71 -6.50 23.15
CA HIS A 353 16.70 -6.97 22.19
C HIS A 353 17.84 -7.73 22.88
N LYS A 354 18.13 -8.95 22.41
CA LYS A 354 19.02 -9.89 23.11
C LYS A 354 20.46 -9.40 23.31
N TYR A 355 20.95 -8.54 22.42
CA TYR A 355 22.35 -8.12 22.39
C TYR A 355 22.54 -6.61 22.51
N ASP A 356 21.80 -5.83 21.73
CA ASP A 356 21.83 -4.37 21.71
C ASP A 356 20.90 -3.70 22.74
N PRO A 357 21.15 -2.42 23.11
CA PRO A 357 20.40 -1.68 24.10
C PRO A 357 19.10 -1.09 23.52
N VAL A 358 18.29 -1.96 22.91
CA VAL A 358 16.98 -1.61 22.35
C VAL A 358 15.91 -2.39 23.11
N THR A 359 15.08 -1.68 23.84
CA THR A 359 14.00 -2.28 24.64
C THR A 359 12.78 -2.58 23.79
N GLN A 360 11.91 -3.45 24.29
CA GLN A 360 10.60 -3.67 23.68
C GLN A 360 9.78 -2.37 23.66
N GLU A 361 9.89 -1.54 24.69
CA GLU A 361 9.25 -0.21 24.69
C GLU A 361 9.76 0.68 23.54
N ASP A 362 11.05 0.64 23.22
CA ASP A 362 11.60 1.40 22.09
C ASP A 362 10.96 0.97 20.76
N TYR A 363 10.77 -0.33 20.56
CA TYR A 363 10.07 -0.86 19.39
C TYR A 363 8.63 -0.34 19.32
N TYR A 364 7.87 -0.42 20.41
CA TYR A 364 6.47 0.01 20.43
C TYR A 364 6.31 1.54 20.38
N ALA A 365 7.30 2.29 20.85
CA ALA A 365 7.35 3.74 20.66
C ALA A 365 7.44 4.13 19.18
N LEU A 366 8.26 3.41 18.39
CA LEU A 366 8.33 3.58 16.93
C LEU A 366 7.08 3.03 16.24
N TYR A 367 6.54 1.90 16.71
CA TYR A 367 5.29 1.32 16.22
C TYR A 367 4.16 2.34 16.26
N GLY A 368 3.96 3.03 17.40
CA GLY A 368 2.92 4.04 17.53
C GLY A 368 3.05 5.18 16.51
N ILE A 369 4.27 5.57 16.14
CA ILE A 369 4.49 6.58 15.09
C ILE A 369 3.98 6.11 13.73
N LEU A 370 4.23 4.84 13.39
CA LEU A 370 3.77 4.25 12.13
C LEU A 370 2.27 3.98 12.13
N ASP A 371 1.74 3.51 13.25
CA ASP A 371 0.32 3.23 13.44
C ASP A 371 -0.55 4.51 13.45
N SER A 372 0.10 5.66 13.69
CA SER A 372 -0.49 6.98 13.50
C SER A 372 -0.44 7.48 12.05
N SER A 373 -0.19 6.61 11.06
CA SER A 373 -0.07 6.97 9.64
C SER A 373 -0.93 6.06 8.75
N ARG A 374 -1.43 6.60 7.64
CA ARG A 374 -2.19 5.84 6.64
C ARG A 374 -1.29 5.47 5.47
N PHE A 375 -1.18 4.18 5.21
CA PHE A 375 -0.41 3.60 4.10
C PHE A 375 -1.32 3.29 2.91
N SER A 376 -0.84 3.54 1.68
CA SER A 376 -1.53 3.05 0.49
C SER A 376 -1.63 1.51 0.51
N PHE A 377 -2.75 1.00 0.00
CA PHE A 377 -3.03 -0.42 -0.10
C PHE A 377 -2.79 -0.93 -1.52
N SER A 378 -1.99 -1.99 -1.65
CA SER A 378 -1.60 -2.58 -2.94
C SER A 378 -2.70 -3.37 -3.64
N GLY A 379 -3.74 -3.78 -2.91
CA GLY A 379 -4.63 -4.85 -3.35
C GLY A 379 -4.18 -6.22 -2.83
N CYS A 380 -5.12 -7.16 -2.75
CA CYS A 380 -4.88 -8.60 -2.55
C CYS A 380 -5.89 -9.43 -3.36
N GLU A 381 -5.88 -10.76 -3.28
CA GLU A 381 -6.84 -11.61 -3.99
C GLU A 381 -8.28 -11.32 -3.53
N ALA A 382 -8.51 -11.22 -2.21
CA ALA A 382 -9.84 -10.95 -1.66
C ALA A 382 -10.29 -9.49 -1.84
N LYS A 383 -9.36 -8.53 -1.72
CA LYS A 383 -9.67 -7.08 -1.68
C LYS A 383 -9.30 -6.31 -2.94
N GLY A 384 -9.17 -7.01 -4.08
CA GLY A 384 -9.15 -6.38 -5.40
C GLY A 384 -8.04 -5.35 -5.62
N ALA A 385 -8.35 -4.28 -6.34
CA ALA A 385 -7.43 -3.25 -6.82
C ALA A 385 -6.79 -2.39 -5.69
N PRO A 386 -5.72 -1.62 -6.00
CA PRO A 386 -5.16 -0.67 -5.04
C PRO A 386 -6.18 0.36 -4.54
N ARG A 387 -6.06 0.78 -3.28
CA ARG A 387 -6.82 1.89 -2.68
C ARG A 387 -5.91 2.74 -1.81
N ASP A 388 -6.45 3.84 -1.28
CA ASP A 388 -5.70 4.80 -0.45
C ASP A 388 -4.44 5.35 -1.15
N LEU A 389 -4.47 5.42 -2.49
CA LEU A 389 -3.48 6.15 -3.26
C LEU A 389 -3.59 7.63 -2.90
N VAL A 390 -2.45 8.30 -2.79
CA VAL A 390 -2.39 9.68 -2.31
C VAL A 390 -2.34 10.62 -3.50
N PRO A 391 -3.31 11.54 -3.67
CA PRO A 391 -3.31 12.50 -4.77
C PRO A 391 -2.04 13.36 -4.79
N LEU A 392 -1.47 13.55 -5.97
CA LEU A 392 -0.34 14.45 -6.23
C LEU A 392 -0.76 15.91 -6.38
N LEU A 393 -2.06 16.18 -6.29
CA LEU A 393 -2.64 17.50 -6.30
C LEU A 393 -3.27 17.78 -4.94
N THR A 394 -3.19 19.02 -4.48
CA THR A 394 -3.99 19.46 -3.33
C THR A 394 -5.48 19.39 -3.67
N GLY A 395 -6.36 19.38 -2.68
CA GLY A 395 -7.80 19.38 -2.93
C GLY A 395 -8.24 20.55 -3.84
N ALA A 396 -7.69 21.74 -3.63
CA ALA A 396 -7.98 22.90 -4.46
C ALA A 396 -7.47 22.73 -5.91
N ASP A 397 -6.27 22.17 -6.09
CA ASP A 397 -5.69 21.95 -7.42
C ASP A 397 -6.42 20.81 -8.16
N ALA A 398 -6.90 19.79 -7.44
CA ALA A 398 -7.71 18.71 -8.00
C ALA A 398 -9.08 19.20 -8.49
N GLU A 399 -9.74 20.09 -7.74
CA GLU A 399 -10.96 20.76 -8.20
C GLU A 399 -10.70 21.61 -9.45
N GLN A 400 -9.59 22.35 -9.47
CA GLN A 400 -9.18 23.11 -10.65
C GLN A 400 -8.89 22.19 -11.85
N TRP A 401 -8.29 21.02 -11.63
CA TRP A 401 -8.01 20.00 -12.64
C TRP A 401 -9.29 19.46 -13.27
N LYS A 402 -10.34 19.23 -12.47
CA LYS A 402 -11.65 18.74 -12.96
C LYS A 402 -12.50 19.83 -13.59
N ARG A 403 -12.23 21.12 -13.31
CA ARG A 403 -13.09 22.24 -13.72
C ARG A 403 -13.39 22.29 -15.23
N PRO A 404 -12.45 22.06 -16.16
CA PRO A 404 -12.76 22.04 -17.59
C PRO A 404 -13.74 20.93 -17.97
N TRP A 405 -13.59 19.74 -17.38
CA TRP A 405 -14.48 18.61 -17.58
C TRP A 405 -15.88 18.89 -17.01
N LEU A 406 -15.96 19.43 -15.79
CA LEU A 406 -17.22 19.83 -15.17
C LEU A 406 -17.95 20.93 -15.97
N ALA A 407 -17.21 21.92 -16.48
CA ALA A 407 -17.79 23.02 -17.25
C ALA A 407 -18.46 22.55 -18.56
N ILE A 408 -17.97 21.47 -19.17
CA ILE A 408 -18.62 20.83 -20.33
C ILE A 408 -19.92 20.15 -19.90
N ARG A 409 -19.93 19.48 -18.74
CA ARG A 409 -21.05 18.65 -18.29
C ARG A 409 -22.19 19.43 -17.65
N GLU A 410 -21.88 20.48 -16.90
CA GLU A 410 -22.86 21.28 -16.16
C GLU A 410 -24.10 21.72 -16.99
N PRO A 411 -23.97 22.25 -18.23
CA PRO A 411 -25.14 22.61 -19.03
C PRO A 411 -25.96 21.40 -19.50
N PHE A 412 -25.36 20.23 -19.67
CA PHE A 412 -26.08 19.00 -19.99
C PHE A 412 -26.78 18.45 -18.77
N ASP A 413 -26.06 18.35 -17.64
CA ASP A 413 -26.62 17.82 -16.38
C ASP A 413 -27.81 18.66 -15.92
N ARG A 414 -27.77 20.00 -16.09
CA ARG A 414 -28.92 20.87 -15.84
C ARG A 414 -30.13 20.52 -16.71
N GLN A 415 -29.94 20.36 -18.02
CA GLN A 415 -31.03 20.00 -18.94
C GLN A 415 -31.57 18.58 -18.67
N ILE A 416 -30.69 17.64 -18.32
CA ILE A 416 -31.07 16.28 -17.96
C ILE A 416 -31.94 16.32 -16.69
N SER A 417 -31.49 17.02 -15.64
CA SER A 417 -32.27 17.17 -14.41
C SER A 417 -33.62 17.86 -14.62
N GLU A 418 -33.70 18.85 -15.53
CA GLU A 418 -34.97 19.49 -15.89
C GLU A 418 -35.95 18.52 -16.57
N LEU A 419 -35.47 17.62 -17.43
CA LEU A 419 -36.29 16.58 -18.06
C LEU A 419 -36.72 15.52 -17.05
N GLU A 420 -35.81 15.08 -16.19
CA GLU A 420 -36.09 14.12 -15.12
C GLU A 420 -37.13 14.66 -14.14
N ALA A 421 -37.10 15.96 -13.82
CA ALA A 421 -38.10 16.60 -12.96
C ALA A 421 -39.50 16.65 -13.59
N GLN A 422 -39.61 16.70 -14.93
CA GLN A 422 -40.89 16.70 -15.64
C GLN A 422 -41.49 15.30 -15.80
N ARG A 423 -40.64 14.28 -15.79
CA ARG A 423 -41.02 12.90 -16.10
C ARG A 423 -42.15 12.33 -15.23
N PRO A 424 -42.21 12.53 -13.90
CA PRO A 424 -43.31 12.03 -13.08
C PRO A 424 -44.68 12.54 -13.54
N ALA A 425 -44.77 13.80 -13.98
CA ALA A 425 -46.01 14.38 -14.48
C ALA A 425 -46.42 13.77 -15.83
N LEU A 426 -45.46 13.51 -16.73
CA LEU A 426 -45.71 12.84 -18.01
C LEU A 426 -46.17 11.39 -17.80
N VAL A 427 -45.56 10.67 -16.86
CA VAL A 427 -45.96 9.30 -16.51
C VAL A 427 -47.36 9.28 -15.90
N ALA A 428 -47.68 10.19 -14.97
CA ALA A 428 -49.01 10.28 -14.39
C ALA A 428 -50.08 10.64 -15.44
N ASP A 429 -49.76 11.56 -16.36
CA ASP A 429 -50.64 11.89 -17.49
C ASP A 429 -50.87 10.67 -18.38
N TRP A 430 -49.82 9.93 -18.76
CA TRP A 430 -49.95 8.68 -19.50
C TRP A 430 -50.78 7.64 -18.74
N GLN A 431 -50.57 7.43 -17.43
CA GLN A 431 -51.33 6.46 -16.64
C GLN A 431 -52.83 6.79 -16.55
N SER A 432 -53.20 8.08 -16.60
CA SER A 432 -54.62 8.47 -16.50
C SER A 432 -55.48 7.98 -17.68
N GLN A 433 -54.88 7.59 -18.81
CA GLN A 433 -55.61 6.97 -19.93
C GLN A 433 -56.03 5.51 -19.67
N ALA A 434 -55.56 4.90 -18.58
CA ALA A 434 -55.94 3.54 -18.20
C ALA A 434 -57.46 3.38 -18.04
N ALA A 435 -58.19 4.46 -17.71
CA ALA A 435 -59.65 4.47 -17.64
C ALA A 435 -60.33 4.21 -19.00
N THR A 436 -59.64 4.48 -20.12
CA THR A 436 -60.15 4.24 -21.48
C THR A 436 -59.62 2.95 -22.11
N LYS A 437 -58.76 2.21 -21.38
CA LYS A 437 -58.17 0.96 -21.85
C LYS A 437 -59.23 -0.13 -21.94
N ARG A 438 -59.28 -0.80 -23.10
CA ARG A 438 -60.08 -2.01 -23.34
C ARG A 438 -59.16 -3.09 -23.86
N VAL A 439 -59.14 -4.24 -23.19
CA VAL A 439 -58.39 -5.39 -23.67
C VAL A 439 -59.24 -6.08 -24.74
N LEU A 440 -58.78 -6.03 -25.99
CA LEU A 440 -59.46 -6.66 -27.12
C LEU A 440 -59.09 -8.14 -27.24
N LEU A 441 -57.87 -8.48 -26.82
CA LEU A 441 -57.35 -9.84 -26.82
C LEU A 441 -56.28 -9.93 -25.73
N ALA A 442 -56.26 -11.04 -25.00
CA ALA A 442 -55.18 -11.42 -24.10
C ALA A 442 -55.04 -12.94 -24.12
N ALA A 443 -53.84 -13.44 -24.33
CA ALA A 443 -53.54 -14.87 -24.36
C ALA A 443 -52.08 -15.11 -23.99
N ASP A 444 -51.83 -16.28 -23.40
CA ASP A 444 -50.48 -16.79 -23.20
C ASP A 444 -50.03 -17.53 -24.47
N VAL A 445 -48.78 -17.29 -24.87
CA VAL A 445 -48.08 -18.01 -25.93
C VAL A 445 -47.07 -18.90 -25.23
N GLU A 446 -47.33 -20.21 -25.25
CA GLU A 446 -46.43 -21.22 -24.70
C GLU A 446 -45.10 -21.24 -25.46
N GLU A 447 -44.04 -21.76 -24.83
CA GLU A 447 -42.69 -21.88 -25.38
C GLU A 447 -42.71 -22.56 -26.77
N ALA A 448 -42.06 -21.92 -27.76
CA ALA A 448 -42.06 -22.32 -29.17
C ALA A 448 -43.45 -22.49 -29.83
N GLY A 449 -44.51 -22.05 -29.16
CA GLY A 449 -45.91 -22.08 -29.59
C GLY A 449 -46.33 -20.81 -30.34
N GLY A 450 -47.58 -20.79 -30.78
CA GLY A 450 -48.15 -19.62 -31.44
C GLY A 450 -49.67 -19.57 -31.35
N ILE A 451 -50.21 -18.36 -31.44
CA ILE A 451 -51.63 -18.08 -31.40
C ILE A 451 -52.05 -17.32 -32.65
N THR A 452 -53.21 -17.66 -33.19
CA THR A 452 -53.93 -16.82 -34.16
C THR A 452 -54.93 -15.98 -33.39
N PHE A 453 -54.94 -14.66 -33.61
CA PHE A 453 -55.75 -13.75 -32.81
C PHE A 453 -57.26 -14.04 -32.88
N ALA A 454 -57.76 -14.47 -34.04
CA ALA A 454 -59.17 -14.83 -34.23
C ALA A 454 -59.60 -16.09 -33.45
N ASP A 455 -58.66 -16.97 -33.09
CA ASP A 455 -58.93 -18.21 -32.38
C ASP A 455 -58.89 -18.04 -30.85
N VAL A 456 -58.49 -16.86 -30.35
CA VAL A 456 -58.41 -16.58 -28.91
C VAL A 456 -59.82 -16.43 -28.34
N PRO A 457 -60.21 -17.24 -27.33
CA PRO A 457 -61.53 -17.15 -26.73
C PRO A 457 -61.84 -15.76 -26.18
N GLY A 458 -62.96 -15.19 -26.60
CA GLY A 458 -63.42 -13.87 -26.13
C GLY A 458 -62.74 -12.68 -26.81
N ALA A 459 -61.91 -12.89 -27.84
CA ALA A 459 -61.30 -11.80 -28.58
C ALA A 459 -62.34 -10.95 -29.32
N MET A 460 -62.20 -9.62 -29.23
CA MET A 460 -63.07 -8.62 -29.87
C MET A 460 -62.31 -7.90 -30.98
N LEU A 461 -62.24 -8.52 -32.15
CA LEU A 461 -61.36 -8.07 -33.24
C LEU A 461 -62.09 -7.47 -34.45
N ASP A 462 -63.42 -7.57 -34.50
CA ASP A 462 -64.23 -7.02 -35.58
C ASP A 462 -65.05 -5.82 -35.10
N ASN A 463 -65.32 -4.88 -36.02
CA ASN A 463 -66.17 -3.71 -35.79
C ASN A 463 -65.69 -2.80 -34.65
N ILE A 464 -64.37 -2.59 -34.51
CA ILE A 464 -63.79 -1.77 -33.45
C ILE A 464 -63.89 -0.29 -33.85
N PRO A 465 -64.67 0.54 -33.14
CA PRO A 465 -64.71 1.97 -33.41
C PRO A 465 -63.40 2.61 -32.96
N VAL A 466 -62.79 3.39 -33.84
CA VAL A 466 -61.56 4.14 -33.56
C VAL A 466 -61.76 5.61 -33.94
N ARG A 467 -61.21 6.50 -33.12
CA ARG A 467 -61.09 7.93 -33.45
C ARG A 467 -59.65 8.31 -33.70
N LYS A 468 -59.43 9.35 -34.49
CA LYS A 468 -58.08 9.85 -34.79
C LYS A 468 -57.35 10.17 -33.49
N GLY A 469 -56.16 9.61 -33.31
CA GLY A 469 -55.32 9.78 -32.11
C GLY A 469 -55.50 8.71 -31.01
N GLU A 470 -56.56 7.89 -31.08
CA GLU A 470 -56.68 6.68 -30.25
C GLU A 470 -55.63 5.64 -30.66
N THR A 471 -55.25 4.75 -29.73
CA THR A 471 -54.19 3.76 -29.98
C THR A 471 -54.65 2.33 -29.82
N LEU A 472 -54.17 1.47 -30.72
CA LEU A 472 -54.20 0.02 -30.59
C LEU A 472 -52.79 -0.46 -30.28
N MET A 473 -52.58 -1.02 -29.10
CA MET A 473 -51.27 -1.38 -28.58
C MET A 473 -51.15 -2.90 -28.44
N LEU A 474 -50.23 -3.49 -29.19
CA LEU A 474 -49.84 -4.89 -29.03
C LEU A 474 -48.69 -4.96 -28.03
N VAL A 475 -48.94 -5.61 -26.91
CA VAL A 475 -48.01 -5.75 -25.78
C VAL A 475 -47.55 -7.20 -25.69
N VAL A 476 -46.25 -7.39 -25.54
CA VAL A 476 -45.61 -8.67 -25.21
C VAL A 476 -44.94 -8.52 -23.86
N ALA A 477 -45.36 -9.32 -22.90
CA ALA A 477 -44.88 -9.30 -21.52
C ALA A 477 -44.20 -10.63 -21.15
N PRO A 478 -43.14 -10.59 -20.33
CA PRO A 478 -42.53 -11.81 -19.81
C PRO A 478 -43.50 -12.50 -18.84
N ARG A 479 -43.46 -13.84 -18.79
CA ARG A 479 -44.17 -14.64 -17.77
C ARG A 479 -43.27 -14.90 -16.55
N GLY A 480 -43.67 -15.82 -15.68
CA GLY A 480 -43.10 -15.99 -14.34
C GLY A 480 -41.67 -16.55 -14.30
N ASN A 481 -41.19 -17.21 -15.37
CA ASN A 481 -39.85 -17.80 -15.46
C ASN A 481 -38.93 -17.03 -16.43
N HIS A 482 -38.79 -15.71 -16.24
CA HIS A 482 -37.79 -14.79 -16.84
C HIS A 482 -37.30 -15.05 -18.28
N GLY A 483 -38.17 -15.49 -19.19
CA GLY A 483 -37.87 -15.50 -20.62
C GLY A 483 -38.03 -14.11 -21.23
N ALA A 484 -36.92 -13.44 -21.55
CA ALA A 484 -36.93 -12.38 -22.55
C ALA A 484 -37.11 -13.06 -23.91
N ASP A 485 -38.35 -13.44 -24.23
CA ASP A 485 -38.62 -14.34 -25.34
C ASP A 485 -38.90 -13.54 -26.62
N SER A 486 -38.14 -13.82 -27.68
CA SER A 486 -38.34 -13.17 -28.97
C SER A 486 -39.66 -13.65 -29.56
N THR A 487 -40.62 -12.74 -29.69
CA THR A 487 -41.96 -13.05 -30.17
C THR A 487 -42.15 -12.48 -31.57
N LEU A 488 -42.32 -13.36 -32.56
CA LEU A 488 -42.72 -12.95 -33.90
C LEU A 488 -44.18 -12.51 -33.86
N VAL A 489 -44.46 -11.33 -34.40
CA VAL A 489 -45.81 -10.78 -34.43
C VAL A 489 -46.18 -10.33 -35.83
N HIS A 490 -47.39 -10.68 -36.24
CA HIS A 490 -48.05 -10.14 -37.42
C HIS A 490 -49.36 -9.50 -36.97
N LEU A 491 -49.51 -8.20 -37.21
CA LEU A 491 -50.72 -7.45 -36.89
C LEU A 491 -51.17 -6.69 -38.13
N GLU A 492 -52.41 -6.93 -38.54
CA GLU A 492 -53.09 -6.28 -39.66
C GLU A 492 -54.34 -5.56 -39.15
N ILE A 493 -54.44 -4.27 -39.42
CA ILE A 493 -55.58 -3.42 -39.10
C ILE A 493 -56.20 -2.99 -40.43
N GLN A 494 -57.49 -3.28 -40.62
CA GLN A 494 -58.20 -2.97 -41.87
C GLN A 494 -59.42 -2.09 -41.60
N GLU A 495 -59.50 -0.96 -42.30
CA GLU A 495 -60.65 -0.06 -42.29
C GLU A 495 -61.87 -0.72 -42.95
N GLN A 496 -63.00 -0.64 -42.27
CA GLN A 496 -64.29 -1.10 -42.77
C GLN A 496 -65.04 0.07 -43.43
N GLY A 497 -65.65 -0.16 -44.60
CA GLY A 497 -66.37 0.87 -45.36
C GLY A 497 -65.64 1.33 -46.63
N GLU A 498 -65.94 2.54 -47.12
CA GLU A 498 -65.50 3.02 -48.46
C GLU A 498 -63.98 3.27 -48.59
N GLY A 499 -63.25 3.46 -47.48
CA GLY A 499 -61.83 3.76 -47.50
C GLY A 499 -60.89 2.56 -47.72
N GLN A 500 -61.29 1.36 -47.28
CA GLN A 500 -60.56 0.07 -47.40
C GLN A 500 -59.04 0.15 -47.14
N ARG A 501 -58.57 1.08 -46.29
CA ARG A 501 -57.15 1.18 -45.93
C ARG A 501 -56.71 -0.01 -45.07
N ARG A 502 -55.44 -0.40 -45.20
CA ARG A 502 -54.81 -1.50 -44.46
C ARG A 502 -53.48 -1.02 -43.87
N TRP A 503 -53.20 -1.41 -42.64
CA TRP A 503 -51.93 -1.18 -41.95
C TRP A 503 -51.42 -2.52 -41.41
N THR A 504 -50.18 -2.90 -41.76
CA THR A 504 -49.58 -4.14 -41.25
C THR A 504 -48.18 -3.94 -40.67
N THR A 505 -47.81 -4.75 -39.70
CA THR A 505 -46.41 -4.84 -39.22
C THR A 505 -45.43 -5.26 -40.32
N ASP A 506 -45.91 -5.89 -41.40
CA ASP A 506 -45.07 -6.23 -42.55
C ASP A 506 -44.59 -4.96 -43.29
N ASP A 507 -45.43 -3.91 -43.32
CA ASP A 507 -45.05 -2.60 -43.88
C ASP A 507 -43.93 -1.98 -43.04
N LEU A 508 -43.91 -2.26 -41.73
CA LEU A 508 -42.85 -1.81 -40.83
C LEU A 508 -41.53 -2.49 -41.12
N VAL A 509 -41.47 -3.68 -41.69
CA VAL A 509 -40.18 -4.33 -42.01
C VAL A 509 -39.40 -3.50 -43.04
N ALA A 510 -40.09 -2.96 -44.05
CA ALA A 510 -39.46 -2.13 -45.08
C ALA A 510 -39.19 -0.70 -44.59
N ALA A 511 -40.11 -0.14 -43.82
CA ALA A 511 -40.00 1.23 -43.30
C ALA A 511 -39.28 1.31 -41.94
N PHE A 512 -38.84 0.19 -41.35
CA PHE A 512 -38.39 0.08 -39.95
C PHE A 512 -37.39 1.13 -39.50
N PRO A 513 -36.39 1.51 -40.33
CA PRO A 513 -35.46 2.57 -40.00
C PRO A 513 -36.14 3.93 -39.71
N GLN A 514 -37.24 4.22 -40.39
CA GLN A 514 -38.03 5.46 -40.24
C GLN A 514 -39.40 5.24 -39.55
N ALA A 515 -39.75 3.99 -39.22
CA ALA A 515 -41.08 3.59 -38.77
C ALA A 515 -41.42 4.03 -37.34
N ASN A 516 -40.40 4.31 -36.52
CA ASN A 516 -40.60 4.85 -35.18
C ASN A 516 -40.62 6.40 -35.27
N PRO A 517 -41.79 7.05 -35.15
CA PRO A 517 -42.00 8.46 -35.50
C PRO A 517 -41.37 9.44 -34.51
N HIS A 518 -40.61 9.00 -33.50
CA HIS A 518 -39.95 9.85 -32.52
C HIS A 518 -38.80 10.72 -33.08
N ILE A 519 -38.69 10.80 -34.41
CA ILE A 519 -37.80 11.72 -35.15
C ILE A 519 -38.62 12.83 -35.86
N GLY A 520 -39.95 12.91 -35.68
CA GLY A 520 -40.82 13.92 -36.31
C GLY A 520 -41.85 14.58 -35.37
N PRO A 521 -42.48 15.70 -35.78
CA PRO A 521 -43.45 16.45 -34.98
C PRO A 521 -44.72 15.63 -34.69
N ALA A 522 -45.45 15.98 -33.61
CA ALA A 522 -46.59 15.24 -33.04
C ALA A 522 -47.78 14.99 -34.00
N ASP A 523 -47.75 15.60 -35.18
CA ASP A 523 -48.75 15.65 -36.22
C ASP A 523 -48.33 14.94 -37.54
N ALA A 524 -47.22 14.20 -37.52
CA ALA A 524 -46.79 13.34 -38.64
C ALA A 524 -47.84 12.24 -38.96
N PRO A 525 -48.05 11.89 -40.25
CA PRO A 525 -49.08 10.92 -40.65
C PRO A 525 -48.74 9.51 -40.18
N VAL A 526 -49.74 8.80 -39.62
CA VAL A 526 -49.75 7.39 -39.16
C VAL A 526 -48.42 6.92 -38.53
N GLY A 527 -48.33 7.01 -37.20
CA GLY A 527 -47.15 6.58 -36.46
C GLY A 527 -47.34 5.23 -35.76
N TRP A 528 -46.35 4.35 -35.89
CA TRP A 528 -46.20 3.18 -35.02
C TRP A 528 -45.20 3.50 -33.92
N HIS A 529 -45.62 3.47 -32.66
CA HIS A 529 -44.72 3.76 -31.54
C HIS A 529 -44.15 2.46 -30.97
N PHE A 530 -42.83 2.43 -30.77
CA PHE A 530 -42.16 1.33 -30.08
C PHE A 530 -41.86 1.72 -28.64
N LEU A 531 -42.37 0.94 -27.69
CA LEU A 531 -42.46 1.33 -26.29
C LEU A 531 -41.82 0.29 -25.37
N ASP A 532 -41.10 0.79 -24.38
CA ASP A 532 -40.75 0.11 -23.15
C ASP A 532 -41.84 0.40 -22.13
N LEU A 533 -42.53 -0.65 -21.64
CA LEU A 533 -43.63 -0.52 -20.68
C LEU A 533 -43.25 -1.05 -19.29
N GLN A 534 -41.95 -1.09 -18.96
CA GLN A 534 -41.48 -1.35 -17.61
C GLN A 534 -41.97 -0.29 -16.60
N ALA A 535 -41.53 -0.40 -15.34
CA ALA A 535 -41.94 0.47 -14.24
C ALA A 535 -41.89 1.98 -14.58
N GLU A 536 -40.98 2.37 -15.47
CA GLU A 536 -40.92 3.71 -16.05
C GLU A 536 -41.11 3.66 -17.58
N PRO A 537 -42.35 3.85 -18.08
CA PRO A 537 -42.63 3.74 -19.50
C PRO A 537 -41.84 4.77 -20.31
N ALA A 538 -41.31 4.34 -21.45
CA ALA A 538 -40.47 5.15 -22.33
C ALA A 538 -40.60 4.69 -23.80
N GLY A 539 -40.20 5.55 -24.74
CA GLY A 539 -39.98 5.12 -26.13
C GLY A 539 -38.70 4.31 -26.27
N LEU A 540 -38.67 3.36 -27.22
CA LEU A 540 -37.44 2.71 -27.64
C LEU A 540 -36.69 3.60 -28.64
N ASN A 541 -35.64 4.25 -28.17
CA ASN A 541 -35.02 5.37 -28.88
C ASN A 541 -33.60 5.09 -29.39
N GLU A 542 -33.04 3.91 -29.07
CA GLU A 542 -31.74 3.48 -29.58
C GLU A 542 -31.94 2.67 -30.87
N ARG A 543 -31.44 3.18 -31.99
CA ARG A 543 -31.45 2.49 -33.29
C ARG A 543 -30.11 1.80 -33.51
N LEU A 544 -30.17 0.48 -33.74
CA LEU A 544 -29.04 -0.32 -34.15
C LEU A 544 -29.22 -0.78 -35.60
N GLU A 545 -28.20 -0.52 -36.42
CA GLU A 545 -28.15 -0.97 -37.81
C GLU A 545 -27.18 -2.13 -37.97
N GLY A 546 -27.72 -3.35 -37.99
CA GLY A 546 -26.96 -4.57 -38.02
C GLY A 546 -26.67 -5.10 -36.61
N TYR A 547 -26.76 -6.42 -36.45
CA TYR A 547 -26.51 -7.11 -35.18
C TYR A 547 -25.74 -8.41 -35.47
N GLU A 548 -24.73 -8.75 -34.67
CA GLU A 548 -23.90 -9.96 -34.87
C GLU A 548 -23.43 -10.17 -36.33
N ASN A 549 -22.93 -9.11 -36.97
CA ASN A 549 -22.50 -9.09 -38.38
C ASN A 549 -23.61 -9.30 -39.42
N GLN A 550 -24.89 -9.18 -39.04
CA GLN A 550 -26.04 -9.29 -39.94
C GLN A 550 -26.64 -7.91 -40.24
N PRO A 551 -26.28 -7.23 -41.35
CA PRO A 551 -26.71 -5.86 -41.64
C PRO A 551 -28.21 -5.72 -41.92
N ALA A 552 -28.88 -6.83 -42.25
CA ALA A 552 -30.32 -6.90 -42.49
C ALA A 552 -31.15 -6.95 -41.19
N ILE A 553 -30.52 -7.10 -40.02
CA ILE A 553 -31.20 -6.95 -38.74
C ILE A 553 -31.19 -5.49 -38.35
N LYS A 554 -32.37 -4.92 -38.07
CA LYS A 554 -32.54 -3.56 -37.56
C LYS A 554 -33.26 -3.64 -36.22
N ILE A 555 -32.81 -2.87 -35.22
CA ILE A 555 -33.33 -2.95 -33.86
C ILE A 555 -33.62 -1.54 -33.33
N TRP A 556 -34.76 -1.38 -32.66
CA TRP A 556 -35.06 -0.30 -31.73
C TRP A 556 -35.04 -0.87 -30.31
N ARG A 557 -34.24 -0.30 -29.41
CA ARG A 557 -34.09 -0.83 -28.04
C ARG A 557 -33.86 0.25 -27.01
N ARG A 558 -33.76 -0.19 -25.75
CA ARG A 558 -33.21 0.57 -24.63
C ARG A 558 -32.32 -0.37 -23.82
N GLY A 559 -31.00 -0.15 -23.85
CA GLY A 559 -30.06 -1.13 -23.29
C GLY A 559 -30.03 -2.41 -24.12
N GLU A 560 -30.05 -3.59 -23.49
CA GLU A 560 -30.16 -4.86 -24.21
C GLU A 560 -31.62 -5.23 -24.52
N THR A 561 -32.50 -5.09 -23.54
CA THR A 561 -33.95 -5.34 -23.63
C THR A 561 -34.71 -4.30 -22.80
N PRO A 562 -35.94 -3.91 -23.19
CA PRO A 562 -36.76 -4.47 -24.26
C PRO A 562 -36.33 -3.96 -25.64
N SER A 563 -36.68 -4.71 -26.68
CA SER A 563 -36.39 -4.33 -28.06
C SER A 563 -37.49 -4.73 -29.05
N VAL A 564 -37.57 -3.97 -30.14
CA VAL A 564 -38.31 -4.29 -31.36
C VAL A 564 -37.28 -4.48 -32.45
N LEU A 565 -37.33 -5.60 -33.17
CA LEU A 565 -36.39 -5.87 -34.24
C LEU A 565 -37.08 -6.44 -35.49
N VAL A 566 -36.43 -6.25 -36.63
CA VAL A 566 -36.86 -6.81 -37.90
C VAL A 566 -35.70 -7.55 -38.57
N ASN A 567 -36.06 -8.61 -39.31
CA ASN A 567 -35.21 -9.15 -40.36
C ASN A 567 -35.68 -8.59 -41.70
N THR A 568 -34.93 -7.67 -42.31
CA THR A 568 -35.31 -7.06 -43.59
C THR A 568 -34.92 -7.89 -44.81
N SER A 569 -34.21 -9.00 -44.62
CA SER A 569 -33.75 -9.84 -45.73
C SER A 569 -34.83 -10.81 -46.21
N ASP A 570 -34.67 -11.27 -47.44
CA ASP A 570 -35.54 -12.29 -48.03
C ASP A 570 -35.13 -13.72 -47.63
N GLN A 571 -34.26 -13.88 -46.63
CA GLN A 571 -33.81 -15.16 -46.10
C GLN A 571 -33.95 -15.20 -44.58
N PRO A 572 -34.16 -16.37 -43.96
CA PRO A 572 -34.05 -16.51 -42.51
C PRO A 572 -32.63 -16.16 -42.05
N ILE A 573 -32.52 -15.47 -40.91
CA ILE A 573 -31.24 -15.13 -40.29
C ILE A 573 -31.17 -15.76 -38.90
N ARG A 574 -30.09 -16.48 -38.63
CA ARG A 574 -29.84 -17.07 -37.31
C ARG A 574 -28.90 -16.19 -36.50
N VAL A 575 -29.38 -15.78 -35.33
CA VAL A 575 -28.63 -15.10 -34.25
C VAL A 575 -28.68 -15.99 -33.00
N TRP A 576 -29.17 -15.49 -31.87
CA TRP A 576 -29.58 -16.31 -30.73
C TRP A 576 -30.80 -17.19 -31.05
N THR A 577 -31.62 -16.80 -32.03
CA THR A 577 -32.71 -17.61 -32.59
C THR A 577 -32.77 -17.49 -34.12
N GLU A 578 -33.62 -18.29 -34.78
CA GLU A 578 -33.93 -18.17 -36.20
C GLU A 578 -35.02 -17.12 -36.43
N LEU A 579 -34.63 -16.00 -37.04
CA LEU A 579 -35.53 -14.92 -37.44
C LEU A 579 -35.98 -15.17 -38.88
N PRO A 580 -37.28 -15.44 -39.14
CA PRO A 580 -37.77 -15.67 -40.49
C PRO A 580 -37.49 -14.48 -41.43
N ALA A 581 -37.44 -14.75 -42.74
CA ALA A 581 -37.34 -13.70 -43.74
C ALA A 581 -38.46 -12.67 -43.57
N ARG A 582 -38.14 -11.39 -43.75
CA ARG A 582 -39.11 -10.28 -43.69
C ARG A 582 -40.02 -10.30 -42.45
N SER A 583 -39.45 -10.53 -41.27
CA SER A 583 -40.20 -10.67 -40.02
C SER A 583 -40.06 -9.46 -39.11
N PHE A 584 -41.07 -9.26 -38.26
CA PHE A 584 -41.13 -8.24 -37.21
C PHE A 584 -41.30 -8.94 -35.86
N LEU A 585 -40.48 -8.56 -34.87
CA LEU A 585 -40.45 -9.19 -33.57
C LEU A 585 -40.45 -8.18 -32.44
N LEU A 586 -41.07 -8.59 -31.36
CA LEU A 586 -41.07 -7.93 -30.06
C LEU A 586 -40.29 -8.80 -29.08
N HIS A 587 -39.39 -8.20 -28.32
CA HIS A 587 -38.57 -8.90 -27.35
C HIS A 587 -38.63 -8.14 -26.01
N PRO A 588 -39.38 -8.65 -25.01
CA PRO A 588 -39.55 -8.00 -23.72
C PRO A 588 -38.26 -8.04 -22.90
N GLY A 589 -38.19 -7.21 -21.86
CA GLY A 589 -37.13 -7.33 -20.86
C GLY A 589 -37.50 -8.35 -19.77
N PRO A 590 -36.54 -8.88 -18.99
CA PRO A 590 -36.82 -9.83 -17.90
C PRO A 590 -37.79 -9.31 -16.84
N SER A 591 -37.83 -7.98 -16.67
CA SER A 591 -38.61 -7.25 -15.67
C SER A 591 -39.81 -6.48 -16.24
N GLY A 592 -40.10 -6.56 -17.54
CA GLY A 592 -41.34 -5.99 -18.03
C GLY A 592 -41.53 -5.90 -19.55
N PRO A 593 -42.69 -5.39 -19.98
CA PRO A 593 -43.20 -5.59 -21.32
C PRO A 593 -42.57 -4.67 -22.37
N VAL A 594 -42.62 -5.11 -23.62
CA VAL A 594 -42.41 -4.30 -24.81
C VAL A 594 -43.72 -4.15 -25.56
N ALA A 595 -43.92 -3.03 -26.24
CA ALA A 595 -45.11 -2.84 -27.04
C ALA A 595 -44.86 -2.12 -28.36
N VAL A 596 -45.76 -2.39 -29.31
CA VAL A 596 -45.91 -1.62 -30.54
C VAL A 596 -47.32 -1.05 -30.59
N ALA A 597 -47.45 0.27 -30.71
CA ALA A 597 -48.74 0.97 -30.71
C ALA A 597 -49.03 1.61 -32.06
N TRP A 598 -50.13 1.22 -32.68
CA TRP A 598 -50.69 1.87 -33.86
C TRP A 598 -51.55 3.05 -33.42
N VAL A 599 -51.30 4.23 -33.99
CA VAL A 599 -52.13 5.42 -33.79
C VAL A 599 -53.16 5.50 -34.91
N SER A 600 -54.45 5.54 -34.54
CA SER A 600 -55.51 5.67 -35.53
C SER A 600 -55.40 6.99 -36.29
N PRO A 601 -55.30 6.96 -37.64
CA PRO A 601 -55.31 8.17 -38.45
C PRO A 601 -56.71 8.54 -38.93
N ILE A 602 -57.73 7.79 -38.52
CA ILE A 602 -59.10 7.85 -39.03
C ILE A 602 -60.10 7.99 -37.89
N ASP A 603 -61.25 8.58 -38.20
CA ASP A 603 -62.48 8.35 -37.46
C ASP A 603 -63.28 7.30 -38.23
N GLY A 604 -63.46 6.11 -37.66
CA GLY A 604 -64.05 5.00 -38.39
C GLY A 604 -64.13 3.71 -37.60
N VAL A 605 -64.27 2.61 -38.33
CA VAL A 605 -64.36 1.26 -37.78
C VAL A 605 -63.30 0.40 -38.42
N VAL A 606 -62.58 -0.38 -37.60
CA VAL A 606 -61.54 -1.29 -38.07
C VAL A 606 -61.82 -2.74 -37.65
N SER A 607 -61.33 -3.68 -38.43
CA SER A 607 -61.12 -5.07 -38.01
C SER A 607 -59.64 -5.37 -37.88
N ILE A 608 -59.29 -6.28 -36.99
CA ILE A 608 -57.92 -6.66 -36.67
C ILE A 608 -57.74 -8.14 -36.96
N ARG A 609 -56.63 -8.48 -37.62
CA ARG A 609 -56.17 -9.84 -37.82
C ARG A 609 -54.71 -9.93 -37.40
N GLY A 610 -54.27 -11.12 -37.01
CA GLY A 610 -52.88 -11.28 -36.63
C GLY A 610 -52.58 -12.62 -35.99
N ASN A 611 -51.30 -12.79 -35.70
CA ASN A 611 -50.77 -13.91 -34.94
C ASN A 611 -49.55 -13.46 -34.13
N ALA A 612 -49.26 -14.22 -33.08
CA ALA A 612 -48.03 -14.10 -32.32
C ALA A 612 -47.44 -15.49 -32.12
N ARG A 613 -46.11 -15.61 -32.23
CA ARG A 613 -45.39 -16.87 -32.07
C ARG A 613 -44.13 -16.63 -31.26
N ASP A 614 -43.95 -17.42 -30.21
CA ASP A 614 -42.67 -17.46 -29.53
C ASP A 614 -41.66 -18.19 -30.42
N VAL A 615 -40.53 -17.52 -30.67
CA VAL A 615 -39.43 -18.07 -31.45
C VAL A 615 -38.15 -18.13 -30.62
N HIS A 616 -38.17 -17.95 -29.30
CA HIS A 616 -36.97 -18.14 -28.49
C HIS A 616 -36.54 -19.63 -28.45
N PRO A 617 -35.23 -19.96 -28.35
CA PRO A 617 -34.80 -21.36 -28.27
C PRO A 617 -35.31 -22.02 -26.99
N ALA A 618 -36.01 -23.15 -27.13
CA ALA A 618 -36.61 -23.86 -26.00
C ALA A 618 -35.55 -24.34 -25.00
N ASN A 619 -35.61 -23.85 -23.76
CA ASN A 619 -34.71 -24.19 -22.65
C ASN A 619 -35.44 -24.22 -21.29
N GLY A 620 -36.76 -24.46 -21.28
CA GLY A 620 -37.55 -24.56 -20.06
C GLY A 620 -38.11 -23.22 -19.58
N LEU A 621 -38.35 -22.29 -20.51
CA LEU A 621 -39.03 -21.01 -20.27
C LEU A 621 -40.55 -21.20 -20.37
N ASP A 622 -41.32 -20.27 -19.80
CA ASP A 622 -42.80 -20.34 -19.79
C ASP A 622 -43.47 -19.56 -20.93
N GLY A 623 -42.70 -19.04 -21.89
CA GLY A 623 -43.18 -18.26 -23.03
C GLY A 623 -43.56 -16.82 -22.66
N VAL A 624 -44.45 -16.22 -23.44
CA VAL A 624 -44.86 -14.81 -23.27
C VAL A 624 -46.35 -14.63 -23.08
N ALA A 625 -46.75 -13.54 -22.42
CA ALA A 625 -48.12 -13.07 -22.44
C ALA A 625 -48.28 -12.02 -23.55
N VAL A 626 -49.27 -12.21 -24.42
CA VAL A 626 -49.60 -11.28 -25.51
C VAL A 626 -50.95 -10.64 -25.24
N SER A 627 -51.04 -9.32 -25.36
CA SER A 627 -52.31 -8.62 -25.30
C SER A 627 -52.42 -7.53 -26.35
N LEU A 628 -53.64 -7.31 -26.84
CA LEU A 628 -53.99 -6.22 -27.73
C LEU A 628 -54.95 -5.29 -26.99
N GLU A 629 -54.54 -4.06 -26.81
CA GLU A 629 -55.19 -3.08 -25.94
C GLU A 629 -55.62 -1.86 -26.76
N HIS A 630 -56.90 -1.48 -26.67
CA HIS A 630 -57.43 -0.25 -27.26
C HIS A 630 -57.52 0.83 -26.19
N PHE A 631 -56.81 1.93 -26.38
CA PHE A 631 -56.97 3.14 -25.57
C PHE A 631 -57.90 4.10 -26.30
N ALA A 632 -59.17 4.10 -25.89
CA ALA A 632 -60.23 4.93 -26.46
C ALA A 632 -60.16 6.42 -26.02
N ASP A 633 -58.95 6.97 -25.96
CA ASP A 633 -58.65 8.38 -25.70
C ASP A 633 -57.95 8.98 -26.94
N PRO A 634 -58.56 9.96 -27.63
CA PRO A 634 -57.92 10.66 -28.75
C PRO A 634 -56.60 11.36 -28.39
N GLN A 635 -56.31 11.57 -27.10
CA GLN A 635 -55.04 12.14 -26.63
C GLN A 635 -53.96 11.07 -26.37
N SER A 636 -54.27 9.78 -26.47
CA SER A 636 -53.34 8.67 -26.20
C SER A 636 -52.00 8.82 -26.96
N SER A 637 -52.08 9.10 -28.27
CA SER A 637 -50.89 9.29 -29.11
C SER A 637 -50.02 10.46 -28.64
N SER A 638 -50.64 11.58 -28.25
CA SER A 638 -49.92 12.77 -27.77
C SER A 638 -49.20 12.54 -26.44
N ARG A 639 -49.76 11.68 -25.56
CA ARG A 639 -49.17 11.32 -24.26
C ARG A 639 -47.95 10.42 -24.47
N LEU A 640 -48.08 9.41 -25.34
CA LEU A 640 -46.98 8.52 -25.73
C LEU A 640 -45.86 9.30 -26.43
N GLY A 641 -46.22 10.20 -27.34
CA GLY A 641 -45.29 11.10 -28.02
C GLY A 641 -44.44 11.91 -27.03
N ARG A 642 -45.07 12.55 -26.04
CA ARG A 642 -44.37 13.36 -25.02
C ARG A 642 -43.42 12.53 -24.14
N LEU A 643 -43.84 11.33 -23.70
CA LEU A 643 -42.97 10.44 -22.91
C LEU A 643 -41.74 10.00 -23.70
N ALA A 644 -41.93 9.62 -24.95
CA ALA A 644 -40.85 9.17 -25.81
C ALA A 644 -39.92 10.31 -26.27
N GLU A 645 -40.46 11.50 -26.52
CA GLU A 645 -39.67 12.70 -26.84
C GLU A 645 -38.79 13.11 -25.66
N GLU A 646 -39.32 13.16 -24.44
CA GLU A 646 -38.54 13.44 -23.22
C GLU A 646 -37.40 12.43 -23.09
N SER A 647 -37.72 11.14 -23.18
CA SER A 647 -36.71 10.09 -23.03
C SER A 647 -35.68 10.10 -24.14
N SER A 648 -36.08 10.37 -25.39
CA SER A 648 -35.15 10.54 -26.52
C SER A 648 -34.20 11.71 -26.29
N ARG A 649 -34.74 12.85 -25.86
CA ARG A 649 -33.96 14.06 -25.61
C ARG A 649 -32.98 13.86 -24.45
N ARG A 650 -33.43 13.23 -23.35
CA ARG A 650 -32.58 12.89 -22.21
C ARG A 650 -31.43 11.98 -22.63
N ASP A 651 -31.72 10.89 -23.33
CA ASP A 651 -30.70 9.93 -23.76
C ASP A 651 -29.72 10.54 -24.78
N GLN A 652 -30.20 11.43 -25.66
CA GLN A 652 -29.33 12.22 -26.55
C GLN A 652 -28.43 13.17 -25.78
N LEU A 653 -28.94 13.86 -24.76
CA LEU A 653 -28.16 14.75 -23.90
C LEU A 653 -27.09 13.97 -23.13
N ILE A 654 -27.41 12.80 -22.58
CA ILE A 654 -26.44 11.93 -21.89
C ILE A 654 -25.34 11.48 -22.86
N ARG A 655 -25.69 10.96 -24.03
CA ARG A 655 -24.72 10.54 -25.04
C ARG A 655 -23.83 11.69 -25.49
N LYS A 656 -24.42 12.87 -25.72
CA LYS A 656 -23.68 14.06 -26.13
C LYS A 656 -22.78 14.58 -25.00
N ARG A 657 -23.27 14.63 -23.76
CA ARG A 657 -22.48 14.98 -22.58
C ARG A 657 -21.26 14.09 -22.47
N ASP A 658 -21.44 12.78 -22.54
CA ASP A 658 -20.34 11.82 -22.35
C ASP A 658 -19.37 11.83 -23.54
N ALA A 659 -19.85 12.05 -24.76
CA ALA A 659 -19.01 12.23 -25.95
C ALA A 659 -18.21 13.55 -25.90
N ASP A 660 -18.83 14.65 -25.48
CA ASP A 660 -18.20 15.97 -25.42
C ASP A 660 -17.25 16.11 -24.22
N SER A 661 -17.60 15.53 -23.06
CA SER A 661 -16.75 15.58 -21.86
C SER A 661 -15.63 14.55 -21.87
N GLY A 662 -15.83 13.41 -22.53
CA GLY A 662 -14.98 12.23 -22.36
C GLY A 662 -15.05 11.66 -20.93
N PRO A 663 -14.18 10.68 -20.60
CA PRO A 663 -14.10 10.10 -19.27
C PRO A 663 -13.67 11.16 -18.24
N GLU A 664 -14.07 10.96 -16.98
CA GLU A 664 -13.62 11.83 -15.89
C GLU A 664 -12.08 11.83 -15.82
N PRO A 665 -11.44 13.01 -15.77
CA PRO A 665 -9.99 13.08 -15.71
C PRO A 665 -9.50 12.47 -14.40
N MET A 666 -8.63 11.46 -14.52
CA MET A 666 -7.99 10.82 -13.37
C MET A 666 -7.05 11.82 -12.68
N ILE A 667 -7.17 11.95 -11.36
CA ILE A 667 -6.22 12.73 -10.56
C ILE A 667 -4.95 11.89 -10.41
N PRO A 668 -3.77 12.39 -10.82
CA PRO A 668 -2.51 11.70 -10.60
C PRO A 668 -2.31 11.42 -9.11
N ALA A 669 -1.89 10.21 -8.77
CA ALA A 669 -1.68 9.78 -7.40
C ALA A 669 -0.35 9.02 -7.26
N ALA A 670 0.10 8.80 -6.02
CA ALA A 670 1.26 7.98 -5.71
C ALA A 670 0.92 6.92 -4.65
N PHE A 671 1.69 5.83 -4.69
CA PHE A 671 1.73 4.84 -3.62
C PHE A 671 2.62 5.39 -2.50
N ALA A 672 1.98 5.89 -1.44
CA ALA A 672 2.61 6.80 -0.49
C ALA A 672 2.01 6.64 0.93
N VAL A 673 2.55 7.38 1.89
CA VAL A 673 2.09 7.39 3.28
C VAL A 673 1.74 8.82 3.67
N VAL A 674 0.61 8.98 4.38
CA VAL A 674 0.18 10.27 4.92
C VAL A 674 -0.10 10.17 6.41
N ASP A 675 -0.11 11.31 7.09
CA ASP A 675 -0.50 11.41 8.50
C ASP A 675 -1.92 10.89 8.74
N ALA A 676 -2.14 10.24 9.87
CA ALA A 676 -3.44 9.81 10.36
C ALA A 676 -3.63 10.23 11.83
N GLU A 677 -4.64 9.68 12.49
CA GLU A 677 -4.93 10.01 13.89
C GLU A 677 -3.77 9.56 14.80
N PRO A 678 -3.24 10.45 15.67
CA PRO A 678 -2.14 10.11 16.55
C PRO A 678 -2.56 9.12 17.63
N GLN A 679 -1.80 8.03 17.78
CA GLN A 679 -2.03 7.02 18.81
C GLN A 679 -0.72 6.45 19.36
N ASP A 680 -0.72 6.22 20.67
CA ASP A 680 0.34 5.47 21.35
C ASP A 680 0.05 3.97 21.25
N ALA A 681 1.09 3.15 21.23
CA ALA A 681 0.95 1.72 20.99
C ALA A 681 1.00 0.91 22.29
N SER A 682 0.13 -0.09 22.41
CA SER A 682 0.27 -1.10 23.47
C SER A 682 1.28 -2.15 23.06
N VAL A 683 2.19 -2.50 23.98
CA VAL A 683 3.13 -3.61 23.80
C VAL A 683 2.36 -4.89 23.46
N HIS A 684 2.80 -5.64 22.45
CA HIS A 684 2.26 -6.97 22.19
C HIS A 684 3.09 -7.98 22.98
N MET A 685 2.45 -8.64 23.95
CA MET A 685 3.12 -9.60 24.82
C MET A 685 3.66 -10.75 23.97
N GLN A 686 4.97 -10.99 24.01
CA GLN A 686 5.66 -11.97 23.15
C GLN A 686 5.43 -11.75 21.65
N GLY A 687 5.08 -10.52 21.23
CA GLY A 687 4.80 -10.16 19.85
C GLY A 687 3.40 -10.52 19.35
N ASP A 688 2.54 -11.05 20.21
CA ASP A 688 1.16 -11.48 19.91
C ASP A 688 0.21 -10.27 19.90
N PRO A 689 -0.28 -9.84 18.72
CA PRO A 689 -1.10 -8.63 18.59
C PRO A 689 -2.42 -8.70 19.35
N GLU A 690 -2.91 -9.88 19.73
CA GLU A 690 -4.15 -10.05 20.49
C GLU A 690 -3.92 -9.87 22.01
N LYS A 691 -2.68 -10.00 22.48
CA LYS A 691 -2.31 -9.86 23.89
C LYS A 691 -1.62 -8.53 24.15
N LYS A 692 -2.41 -7.51 24.49
CA LYS A 692 -1.90 -6.17 24.79
C LYS A 692 -1.35 -6.06 26.22
N GLY A 693 -0.17 -5.46 26.35
CA GLY A 693 0.47 -5.06 27.60
C GLY A 693 0.33 -3.56 27.84
N ALA A 694 1.34 -2.97 28.49
CA ALA A 694 1.38 -1.54 28.78
C ALA A 694 1.39 -0.69 27.50
N THR A 695 0.70 0.46 27.54
CA THR A 695 0.77 1.48 26.49
C THR A 695 2.07 2.26 26.61
N VAL A 696 2.77 2.39 25.49
CA VAL A 696 4.05 3.08 25.39
C VAL A 696 3.86 4.36 24.59
N PRO A 697 4.23 5.53 25.14
CA PRO A 697 4.13 6.78 24.40
C PRO A 697 5.09 6.79 23.22
N ARG A 698 4.69 7.41 22.11
CA ARG A 698 5.57 7.63 20.97
C ARG A 698 6.79 8.47 21.38
N ARG A 699 7.98 7.93 21.14
CA ARG A 699 9.26 8.54 21.51
C ARG A 699 10.41 8.00 20.70
N TRP A 700 11.56 8.66 20.81
CA TRP A 700 12.82 8.19 20.27
C TRP A 700 13.37 6.98 21.06
N LEU A 701 14.38 6.33 20.49
CA LEU A 701 15.07 5.22 21.14
C LEU A 701 15.69 5.68 22.47
N GLY A 702 15.51 4.89 23.54
CA GLY A 702 15.97 5.21 24.89
C GLY A 702 17.49 5.38 24.96
N ILE A 703 18.24 4.54 24.24
CA ILE A 703 19.70 4.66 24.14
C ILE A 703 20.16 5.99 23.53
N PHE A 704 19.30 6.66 22.76
CA PHE A 704 19.57 7.97 22.16
C PHE A 704 18.81 9.11 22.86
N GLY A 705 18.44 8.90 24.12
CA GLY A 705 17.86 9.93 25.00
C GLY A 705 16.34 9.91 25.10
N GLY A 706 15.64 9.04 24.36
CA GLY A 706 14.21 8.79 24.59
C GLY A 706 13.27 9.98 24.41
N ALA A 707 13.65 10.96 23.57
CA ALA A 707 12.87 12.19 23.35
C ALA A 707 11.42 11.88 22.96
N ALA A 708 10.45 12.45 23.69
CA ALA A 708 9.03 12.20 23.44
C ALA A 708 8.54 12.94 22.19
N VAL A 709 7.57 12.34 21.49
CA VAL A 709 6.80 13.04 20.44
C VAL A 709 5.81 14.00 21.11
N PRO A 710 5.78 15.29 20.74
CA PRO A 710 4.79 16.23 21.27
C PRO A 710 3.36 15.81 20.92
N ALA A 711 2.40 16.07 21.82
CA ALA A 711 1.01 15.63 21.65
C ALA A 711 0.31 16.23 20.41
N ASP A 712 0.75 17.41 19.95
CA ASP A 712 0.23 18.14 18.80
C ASP A 712 0.98 17.85 17.48
N ALA A 713 1.98 16.96 17.51
CA ALA A 713 2.88 16.71 16.37
C ALA A 713 2.37 15.69 15.33
N GLY A 714 1.06 15.44 15.28
CA GLY A 714 0.48 14.43 14.37
C GLY A 714 1.06 13.04 14.66
N SER A 715 1.42 12.27 13.64
CA SER A 715 1.99 10.92 13.81
C SER A 715 3.29 10.85 14.61
N GLY A 716 4.09 11.91 14.61
CA GLY A 716 5.47 11.87 15.09
C GLY A 716 6.50 11.53 14.00
N ARG A 717 6.08 11.28 12.75
CA ARG A 717 7.00 10.96 11.64
C ARG A 717 8.00 12.08 11.36
N LEU A 718 7.60 13.35 11.52
CA LEU A 718 8.51 14.48 11.33
C LEU A 718 9.62 14.50 12.40
N GLN A 719 9.28 14.23 13.67
CA GLN A 719 10.27 14.15 14.75
C GLN A 719 11.21 12.96 14.53
N LEU A 720 10.66 11.80 14.18
CA LEU A 720 11.43 10.61 13.81
C LEU A 720 12.43 10.92 12.68
N ALA A 721 11.95 11.62 11.65
CA ALA A 721 12.76 12.04 10.52
C ALA A 721 13.91 12.96 10.95
N ASP A 722 13.65 13.92 11.82
CA ASP A 722 14.66 14.84 12.34
C ASP A 722 15.69 14.15 13.24
N TRP A 723 15.25 13.26 14.13
CA TRP A 723 16.15 12.49 14.99
C TRP A 723 17.11 11.63 14.17
N ILE A 724 16.61 10.91 13.16
CA ILE A 724 17.45 10.09 12.28
C ILE A 724 18.37 10.97 11.44
N ALA A 725 17.83 11.99 10.76
CA ALA A 725 18.59 12.81 9.81
C ALA A 725 19.75 13.59 10.44
N THR A 726 19.69 13.84 11.75
CA THR A 726 20.73 14.55 12.51
C THR A 726 21.67 13.63 13.28
N HIS A 727 21.38 12.33 13.37
CA HIS A 727 22.16 11.41 14.17
C HIS A 727 23.48 11.03 13.47
N PRO A 728 24.65 11.08 14.16
CA PRO A 728 25.94 10.71 13.57
C PRO A 728 25.99 9.27 13.02
N LEU A 729 25.25 8.36 13.65
CA LEU A 729 25.12 6.98 13.21
C LEU A 729 24.60 6.88 11.76
N SER A 730 23.64 7.73 11.39
CA SER A 730 23.12 7.77 10.03
C SER A 730 24.18 8.22 9.02
N SER A 731 24.99 9.21 9.37
CA SER A 731 26.11 9.66 8.55
C SER A 731 27.17 8.54 8.39
N ARG A 732 27.54 7.84 9.47
CA ARG A 732 28.50 6.71 9.43
C ARG A 732 28.02 5.58 8.53
N VAL A 733 26.73 5.25 8.63
CA VAL A 733 26.08 4.20 7.83
C VAL A 733 26.11 4.53 6.33
N ILE A 734 25.79 5.78 5.95
CA ILE A 734 25.89 6.24 4.55
C ILE A 734 27.33 6.20 4.05
N VAL A 735 28.29 6.72 4.82
CA VAL A 735 29.71 6.73 4.44
C VAL A 735 30.23 5.32 4.25
N ASN A 736 29.89 4.39 5.15
CA ASN A 736 30.29 2.99 5.04
C ASN A 736 29.73 2.32 3.79
N ARG A 737 28.49 2.63 3.38
CA ARG A 737 27.88 2.12 2.14
C ARG A 737 28.53 2.71 0.89
N VAL A 738 28.86 4.01 0.89
CA VAL A 738 29.59 4.62 -0.23
C VAL A 738 30.97 4.00 -0.37
N TRP A 739 31.69 3.80 0.74
CA TRP A 739 32.96 3.08 0.75
C TRP A 739 32.80 1.65 0.20
N GLN A 740 31.80 0.90 0.69
CA GLN A 740 31.50 -0.44 0.19
C GLN A 740 31.20 -0.43 -1.32
N GLY A 741 30.48 0.56 -1.82
CA GLY A 741 30.15 0.66 -3.25
C GLY A 741 31.38 0.76 -4.15
N HIS A 742 32.46 1.39 -3.66
CA HIS A 742 33.72 1.55 -4.40
C HIS A 742 34.72 0.40 -4.17
N PHE A 743 34.77 -0.16 -2.96
CA PHE A 743 35.77 -1.18 -2.60
C PHE A 743 35.21 -2.60 -2.47
N GLY A 744 33.90 -2.80 -2.65
CA GLY A 744 33.19 -4.07 -2.48
C GLY A 744 32.99 -4.51 -1.02
N ARG A 745 33.71 -3.91 -0.07
CA ARG A 745 33.62 -4.17 1.38
C ARG A 745 33.61 -2.85 2.14
N GLY A 746 32.70 -2.72 3.10
CA GLY A 746 32.65 -1.57 4.00
C GLY A 746 33.83 -1.54 4.98
N LEU A 747 34.12 -0.37 5.54
CA LEU A 747 35.00 -0.23 6.69
C LEU A 747 34.45 -1.02 7.89
N VAL A 748 33.13 -1.01 8.04
CA VAL A 748 32.34 -1.94 8.85
C VAL A 748 31.74 -2.98 7.91
N ARG A 749 32.14 -4.24 8.04
CA ARG A 749 31.73 -5.30 7.09
C ARG A 749 30.27 -5.71 7.25
N SER A 750 29.73 -5.61 8.47
CA SER A 750 28.32 -5.82 8.79
C SER A 750 27.51 -4.55 8.47
N VAL A 751 27.29 -4.29 7.19
CA VAL A 751 26.70 -3.03 6.67
C VAL A 751 25.33 -2.68 7.27
N ASN A 752 24.58 -3.68 7.72
CA ASN A 752 23.25 -3.53 8.32
C ASN A 752 23.21 -3.77 9.84
N ASP A 753 24.37 -3.97 10.48
CA ASP A 753 24.48 -4.25 11.92
C ASP A 753 25.77 -3.62 12.48
N PHE A 754 25.63 -2.45 13.08
CA PHE A 754 26.63 -1.69 13.83
C PHE A 754 26.47 -1.92 15.34
N GLY A 755 25.52 -2.76 15.74
CA GLY A 755 25.33 -3.20 17.11
C GLY A 755 26.41 -4.18 17.55
N SER A 756 26.26 -4.74 18.75
CA SER A 756 27.17 -5.69 19.40
C SER A 756 27.41 -6.98 18.62
N ARG A 757 26.53 -7.33 17.69
CA ARG A 757 26.69 -8.49 16.81
C ARG A 757 27.43 -8.17 15.51
N GLY A 758 27.53 -6.89 15.18
CA GLY A 758 28.32 -6.39 14.06
C GLY A 758 29.83 -6.49 14.29
N GLU A 759 30.59 -6.41 13.21
CA GLU A 759 32.04 -6.21 13.30
C GLU A 759 32.33 -4.73 13.61
N GLY A 760 33.37 -4.48 14.42
CA GLY A 760 33.90 -3.12 14.55
C GLY A 760 34.50 -2.61 13.24
N PRO A 761 34.62 -1.28 13.06
CA PRO A 761 35.29 -0.72 11.89
C PRO A 761 36.74 -1.17 11.82
N SER A 762 37.18 -1.61 10.64
CA SER A 762 38.59 -1.96 10.38
C SER A 762 39.53 -0.76 10.54
N HIS A 763 39.05 0.44 10.21
CA HIS A 763 39.77 1.70 10.36
C HIS A 763 38.82 2.73 11.01
N PRO A 764 38.67 2.72 12.36
CA PRO A 764 37.73 3.58 13.07
C PRO A 764 37.98 5.07 12.80
N GLU A 765 39.23 5.50 12.87
CA GLU A 765 39.60 6.92 12.67
C GLU A 765 39.30 7.40 11.25
N LEU A 766 39.53 6.56 10.25
CA LEU A 766 39.20 6.86 8.86
C LEU A 766 37.68 6.97 8.65
N LEU A 767 36.89 6.08 9.28
CA LEU A 767 35.42 6.13 9.18
C LEU A 767 34.89 7.44 9.79
N ASP A 768 35.35 7.80 10.99
CA ASP A 768 34.91 9.02 11.65
C ASP A 768 35.40 10.27 10.92
N TRP A 769 36.64 10.28 10.40
CA TRP A 769 37.13 11.39 9.58
C TRP A 769 36.31 11.55 8.28
N LEU A 770 36.04 10.48 7.54
CA LEU A 770 35.20 10.54 6.33
C LEU A 770 33.79 11.01 6.66
N THR A 771 33.25 10.58 7.81
CA THR A 771 31.95 11.02 8.30
C THR A 771 31.96 12.50 8.61
N ALA A 772 32.99 13.03 9.28
CA ALA A 772 33.13 14.46 9.53
C ALA A 772 33.25 15.26 8.23
N GLN A 773 34.01 14.77 7.25
CA GLN A 773 34.08 15.41 5.93
C GLN A 773 32.73 15.41 5.20
N PHE A 774 31.98 14.31 5.31
CA PHE A 774 30.64 14.20 4.74
C PHE A 774 29.67 15.20 5.38
N GLU A 775 29.68 15.33 6.71
CA GLU A 775 28.85 16.32 7.41
C GLU A 775 29.24 17.75 7.07
N ALA A 776 30.54 18.07 7.09
CA ALA A 776 31.06 19.39 6.72
C ALA A 776 30.78 19.76 5.25
N GLY A 777 30.77 18.76 4.36
CA GLY A 777 30.37 18.89 2.96
C GLY A 777 28.85 19.04 2.74
N GLY A 778 28.07 19.24 3.81
CA GLY A 778 26.62 19.40 3.73
C GLY A 778 25.87 18.10 3.44
N ARG A 779 26.44 16.94 3.82
CA ARG A 779 25.86 15.60 3.65
C ARG A 779 25.52 15.26 2.20
N ARG A 780 26.37 15.71 1.27
CA ARG A 780 26.24 15.49 -0.17
C ARG A 780 27.08 14.29 -0.62
N LEU A 781 26.54 13.45 -1.50
CA LEU A 781 27.22 12.23 -1.92
C LEU A 781 28.29 12.51 -2.97
N LYS A 782 28.05 13.41 -3.94
CA LYS A 782 29.01 13.68 -5.02
C LYS A 782 30.39 14.12 -4.50
N PRO A 783 30.51 15.06 -3.53
CA PRO A 783 31.79 15.40 -2.92
C PRO A 783 32.46 14.22 -2.21
N LEU A 784 31.69 13.35 -1.55
CA LEU A 784 32.22 12.16 -0.88
C LEU A 784 32.77 11.14 -1.88
N HIS A 785 32.06 10.86 -2.98
CA HIS A 785 32.59 10.00 -4.05
C HIS A 785 33.87 10.60 -4.62
N ARG A 786 33.88 11.89 -4.91
CA ARG A 786 35.05 12.59 -5.44
C ARG A 786 36.25 12.47 -4.50
N LEU A 787 36.05 12.66 -3.20
CA LEU A 787 37.09 12.50 -2.20
C LEU A 787 37.66 11.08 -2.17
N ILE A 788 36.81 10.06 -2.25
CA ILE A 788 37.26 8.65 -2.23
C ILE A 788 38.00 8.29 -3.52
N MET A 789 37.45 8.66 -4.67
CA MET A 789 37.96 8.25 -5.98
C MET A 789 39.27 8.94 -6.39
N LEU A 790 39.61 10.05 -5.74
CA LEU A 790 40.89 10.74 -5.94
C LEU A 790 41.99 10.27 -4.96
N SER A 791 41.70 9.29 -4.12
CA SER A 791 42.72 8.64 -3.29
C SER A 791 43.58 7.67 -4.11
N ALA A 792 44.84 7.49 -3.71
CA ALA A 792 45.70 6.48 -4.30
C ALA A 792 45.15 5.06 -4.02
N ALA A 793 44.50 4.86 -2.88
CA ALA A 793 43.80 3.63 -2.51
C ALA A 793 42.77 3.20 -3.56
N TYR A 794 41.93 4.13 -4.05
CA TYR A 794 41.00 3.84 -5.14
C TYR A 794 41.74 3.55 -6.46
N GLY A 795 42.88 4.20 -6.69
CA GLY A 795 43.71 4.03 -7.88
C GLY A 795 44.56 2.76 -7.93
N ARG A 796 44.55 1.90 -6.91
CA ARG A 796 45.39 0.69 -6.87
C ARG A 796 44.92 -0.41 -7.83
N SER A 797 45.88 -1.21 -8.30
CA SER A 797 45.65 -2.47 -9.01
C SER A 797 45.02 -3.50 -8.07
N SER A 798 44.08 -4.28 -8.60
CA SER A 798 43.50 -5.46 -7.92
C SER A 798 44.31 -6.73 -8.13
N ILE A 799 45.36 -6.68 -8.96
CA ILE A 799 46.30 -7.78 -9.19
C ILE A 799 47.54 -7.48 -8.34
N ALA A 800 47.80 -8.39 -7.39
CA ALA A 800 48.98 -8.37 -6.53
C ALA A 800 50.25 -8.75 -7.29
#